data_AF-A0A4Z0RV28-F1
#
_entry.id   AF-A0A4Z0RV28-F1
#
_cell.length_a   1.000
_cell.length_b   1.000
_cell.length_c   1.000
_cell.angle_alpha   90.00
_cell.angle_beta   90.00
_cell.angle_gamma   90.00
#
_symmetry.space_group_name_H-M   'P 1'
#
loop_
_entity.id
_entity.type
_entity.pdbx_description
1 polymer ?
#
loop_
_entity_poly.entity_id
_entity_poly.type
_entity_poly.pdbx_seq_one_letter_code
_entity_poly.pdbx_strand_id
1 'polypeptide(L)'
;MGKVGKQLLIAGVVLGTSSMMTLMSSNVSADTVVPAQESLATTQSLEGVKPTAANADQKAPEKDTSDTKQAFADRNLWTLGDSLSVGYNGSTVVDSWSVNLHKNMDFKTLYNNHAHSGSQISGTTQSNDPIHFTRTVSEVTADPNFKNETNPVVVIELGVNDLNYSANNLGFVQQRLVDNIRALRAANPNIVIYGVLPFADYLNGDFDTKHSGGYSHNDMVKALTDVYTGFGIPVLNWDNYKIDRSPAALGDKTVHPTAETYQKMSAIVAQFLEDHANVLTDGSEHDTTANYEATHVGWQYLDNGDAQYVTKGADGKLALASGITKINGVAYWFDPETHNLVKQAGEVTQDGKTYYVGKDGRLQQNYVIVDGQVNFYGDNNTYYKRYSDKSGYLQMGDGTWKWIENGQPYTGFRSYYGAYYYFVNGERQENQWVSQWGKTYYVGADGRSVQGKAYKINGVAYDFGTDNTFYLRGGESGYLNTSDGWRWLENGQLYTGFRMYYGAYYYFINGVRQENKWVKEWGNTYYVGADGRSVQGDAYIIDGVAYNFGTNGTFNLRGTASGYLYDGSKYNGGYRWYEDGNLYTGFRYYTGTYYWFVDGVRQNAGWREAWGNKYYTDASGRAVQGWQTINGQRYFFGNDGTYYLRNADGSKFTGDLSDYNSNTNSTKSGYLYDGSQYNGGYRWYENGQLYTGFRFYMGTYYWFVDGVRQNEGWREAWGYKYYTDQNGRAVQGWQTIDGQRYFFGNDGTYYLR
;
A
#
# COMPACT_ATOMS: atom_id res chain seq x y z
N MET A 1 17.97 9.44 15.93
CA MET A 1 19.06 8.46 15.70
C MET A 1 18.43 7.23 15.06
N GLY A 2 18.72 6.69 13.89
CA GLY A 2 19.50 7.05 12.68
C GLY A 2 18.78 6.35 11.48
N LYS A 3 18.74 6.92 10.26
CA LYS A 3 19.64 6.63 9.11
C LYS A 3 19.87 5.10 8.93
N VAL A 4 19.59 4.41 7.82
CA VAL A 4 19.78 4.66 6.37
C VAL A 4 18.97 3.60 5.59
N GLY A 5 18.54 3.90 4.34
CA GLY A 5 18.19 2.87 3.35
C GLY A 5 17.44 3.38 2.13
N LYS A 6 18.17 3.99 1.18
CA LYS A 6 17.68 4.41 -0.16
C LYS A 6 18.11 3.38 -1.21
N GLN A 7 17.30 3.28 -2.27
CA GLN A 7 17.53 2.69 -3.61
C GLN A 7 17.27 1.18 -3.82
N LEU A 8 16.28 0.88 -4.67
CA LEU A 8 16.46 0.26 -6.00
C LEU A 8 15.13 0.27 -6.78
N LEU A 9 15.07 1.08 -7.85
CA LEU A 9 14.04 1.02 -8.89
C LEU A 9 14.65 0.24 -10.06
N ILE A 10 14.16 -0.98 -10.29
CA ILE A 10 14.54 -1.81 -11.44
C ILE A 10 13.53 -1.58 -12.55
N ALA A 11 14.03 -1.14 -13.70
CA ALA A 11 13.33 -1.11 -14.97
C ALA A 11 13.03 -2.54 -15.45
N GLY A 12 11.76 -2.81 -15.75
CA GLY A 12 11.31 -4.02 -16.42
C GLY A 12 10.55 -3.67 -17.68
N VAL A 13 11.25 -3.69 -18.82
CA VAL A 13 10.65 -3.69 -20.16
C VAL A 13 10.07 -5.08 -20.41
N VAL A 14 8.77 -5.18 -20.64
CA VAL A 14 8.15 -6.37 -21.27
C VAL A 14 7.21 -5.89 -22.37
N LEU A 15 7.58 -6.26 -23.59
CA LEU A 15 6.81 -6.16 -24.81
C LEU A 15 5.57 -7.07 -24.73
N GLY A 16 4.40 -6.51 -25.07
CA GLY A 16 3.15 -7.24 -25.23
C GLY A 16 2.29 -6.54 -26.26
N THR A 17 2.48 -6.88 -27.53
CA THR A 17 1.68 -6.44 -28.67
C THR A 17 0.27 -7.00 -28.60
N SER A 18 -0.74 -6.14 -28.71
CA SER A 18 -2.09 -6.53 -29.15
C SER A 18 -2.74 -5.33 -29.84
N SER A 19 -2.84 -5.44 -31.15
CA SER A 19 -3.41 -4.45 -32.06
C SER A 19 -4.92 -4.33 -31.86
N MET A 20 -5.40 -3.12 -31.58
CA MET A 20 -6.71 -2.69 -32.07
C MET A 20 -6.53 -1.33 -32.75
N MET A 21 -6.89 -1.35 -34.04
CA MET A 21 -6.77 -0.28 -35.00
C MET A 21 -8.07 0.51 -34.98
N THR A 22 -8.04 1.76 -34.49
CA THR A 22 -9.07 2.75 -34.80
C THR A 22 -8.37 4.00 -35.36
N LEU A 23 -8.72 4.33 -36.60
CA LEU A 23 -8.18 5.43 -37.38
C LEU A 23 -8.65 6.79 -36.85
N MET A 24 -7.66 7.61 -36.51
CA MET A 24 -7.48 9.06 -36.72
C MET A 24 -8.70 10.01 -36.68
N SER A 25 -8.62 10.93 -35.71
CA SER A 25 -8.62 12.37 -36.03
C SER A 25 -7.68 13.09 -35.04
N SER A 26 -6.49 13.44 -35.53
CA SER A 26 -5.51 14.26 -34.82
C SER A 26 -5.96 15.73 -34.86
N ASN A 27 -6.46 16.25 -33.75
CA ASN A 27 -6.35 17.68 -33.47
C ASN A 27 -5.08 17.87 -32.65
N VAL A 28 -3.98 18.22 -33.33
CA VAL A 28 -2.82 18.82 -32.68
C VAL A 28 -3.25 20.24 -32.30
N SER A 29 -3.75 20.40 -31.07
CA SER A 29 -3.90 21.72 -30.46
C SER A 29 -2.53 22.15 -29.99
N ALA A 30 -1.74 22.74 -30.90
CA ALA A 30 -0.68 23.65 -30.51
C ALA A 30 -1.36 24.90 -29.98
N ASP A 31 -1.53 25.00 -28.66
CA ASP A 31 -1.70 26.25 -27.93
C ASP A 31 -1.89 25.93 -26.46
N THR A 32 -0.76 25.84 -25.76
CA THR A 32 -0.72 25.97 -24.31
C THR A 32 0.49 26.84 -24.01
N VAL A 33 0.35 28.14 -24.27
CA VAL A 33 1.19 29.14 -23.62
C VAL A 33 0.75 29.15 -22.15
N VAL A 34 1.28 28.21 -21.39
CA VAL A 34 1.32 28.30 -19.94
C VAL A 34 2.15 29.57 -19.67
N PRO A 35 1.58 30.61 -19.02
CA PRO A 35 2.43 31.70 -18.54
C PRO A 35 3.50 31.04 -17.69
N ALA A 36 4.77 31.32 -17.98
CA ALA A 36 5.87 30.82 -17.17
C ALA A 36 5.57 31.21 -15.72
N GLN A 37 5.11 30.23 -14.95
CA GLN A 37 4.92 30.39 -13.53
C GLN A 37 6.34 30.50 -13.01
N GLU A 38 6.72 31.70 -12.54
CA GLU A 38 8.00 31.88 -11.86
C GLU A 38 8.10 30.81 -10.79
N SER A 39 8.95 29.82 -11.03
CA SER A 39 9.24 28.84 -10.02
C SER A 39 10.16 29.55 -9.04
N LEU A 40 9.77 29.55 -7.76
CA LEU A 40 10.69 29.86 -6.66
C LEU A 40 12.01 29.08 -6.80
N ALA A 41 12.04 27.96 -7.53
CA ALA A 41 13.22 27.15 -7.80
C ALA A 41 14.20 27.77 -8.81
N THR A 42 13.79 28.72 -9.66
CA THR A 42 14.72 29.41 -10.58
C THR A 42 15.47 30.52 -9.84
N THR A 43 14.80 31.26 -8.96
CA THR A 43 15.40 32.30 -8.10
C THR A 43 16.12 31.71 -6.88
N GLN A 44 15.68 30.58 -6.32
CA GLN A 44 16.33 29.95 -5.15
C GLN A 44 17.54 29.07 -5.48
N SER A 45 17.97 28.96 -6.73
CA SER A 45 19.21 28.24 -7.07
C SER A 45 20.47 29.11 -7.01
N LEU A 46 20.34 30.41 -6.78
CA LEU A 46 21.46 31.36 -6.72
C LEU A 46 21.88 31.78 -5.30
N GLU A 47 21.10 31.50 -4.25
CA GLU A 47 21.57 31.64 -2.87
C GLU A 47 22.01 30.29 -2.29
N GLY A 48 23.30 29.98 -2.45
CA GLY A 48 23.91 28.87 -1.71
C GLY A 48 25.12 28.25 -2.36
N VAL A 49 26.16 29.03 -2.66
CA VAL A 49 27.49 28.44 -2.88
C VAL A 49 27.97 27.83 -1.57
N LYS A 50 27.88 26.50 -1.45
CA LYS A 50 28.83 25.75 -0.63
C LYS A 50 30.19 25.86 -1.31
N PRO A 51 31.27 26.21 -0.58
CA PRO A 51 32.59 26.33 -1.15
C PRO A 51 33.00 24.95 -1.71
N THR A 52 33.10 24.87 -3.03
CA THR A 52 33.82 23.79 -3.70
C THR A 52 35.18 24.32 -4.11
N ALA A 53 36.16 23.43 -3.97
CA ALA A 53 37.57 23.74 -3.83
C ALA A 53 38.11 24.72 -4.87
N ALA A 54 39.01 25.59 -4.40
CA ALA A 54 39.77 26.51 -5.21
C ALA A 54 40.50 25.76 -6.34
N ASN A 55 40.08 26.00 -7.57
CA ASN A 55 41.01 25.98 -8.68
C ASN A 55 41.47 27.41 -8.89
N ALA A 56 42.78 27.57 -8.75
CA ALA A 56 43.48 28.82 -8.94
C ALA A 56 43.22 29.32 -10.37
N ASP A 57 42.53 30.45 -10.49
CA ASP A 57 42.92 31.43 -11.50
C ASP A 57 43.10 32.78 -10.86
N GLN A 58 44.26 33.31 -11.17
CA GLN A 58 44.99 34.33 -10.46
C GLN A 58 44.26 35.67 -10.53
N LYS A 59 44.27 36.43 -9.41
CA LYS A 59 44.32 37.89 -9.50
C LYS A 59 45.42 38.23 -10.51
N ALA A 60 45.07 38.67 -11.71
CA ALA A 60 46.02 39.39 -12.54
C ALA A 60 46.32 40.70 -11.79
N PRO A 61 47.56 40.94 -11.34
CA PRO A 61 47.91 42.21 -10.70
C PRO A 61 47.87 43.29 -11.77
N GLU A 62 46.83 44.13 -11.74
CA GLU A 62 46.81 45.34 -12.55
C GLU A 62 47.65 46.40 -11.83
N LYS A 63 48.49 47.09 -12.59
CA LYS A 63 49.26 48.23 -12.08
C LYS A 63 48.27 49.38 -11.92
N ASP A 64 48.14 49.92 -10.72
CA ASP A 64 47.37 51.14 -10.48
C ASP A 64 47.91 52.26 -11.40
N THR A 65 47.04 52.78 -12.28
CA THR A 65 47.34 53.88 -13.18
C THR A 65 46.50 55.11 -12.89
N SER A 66 45.81 55.17 -11.75
CA SER A 66 44.96 56.30 -11.35
C SER A 66 45.71 57.65 -11.42
N ASP A 67 46.99 57.66 -11.06
CA ASP A 67 47.91 58.81 -11.18
C ASP A 67 47.96 59.43 -12.60
N THR A 68 47.57 58.68 -13.64
CA THR A 68 47.65 59.10 -15.05
C THR A 68 46.34 59.65 -15.63
N LYS A 69 45.21 59.49 -14.93
CA LYS A 69 43.87 59.92 -15.37
C LYS A 69 43.13 60.62 -14.23
N GLN A 70 43.27 61.95 -14.17
CA GLN A 70 42.86 62.78 -13.02
C GLN A 70 41.63 63.66 -13.28
N ALA A 71 40.94 63.49 -14.42
CA ALA A 71 39.82 64.35 -14.80
C ALA A 71 38.64 64.36 -13.81
N PHE A 72 38.58 63.38 -12.90
CA PHE A 72 37.53 63.23 -11.89
C PHE A 72 38.06 63.14 -10.44
N ALA A 73 39.30 63.56 -10.19
CA ALA A 73 39.97 63.41 -8.89
C ALA A 73 39.21 64.06 -7.70
N ASP A 74 38.40 65.09 -7.96
CA ASP A 74 37.59 65.78 -6.94
C ASP A 74 36.18 65.21 -6.76
N ARG A 75 35.82 64.14 -7.49
CA ARG A 75 34.47 63.59 -7.55
C ARG A 75 34.38 62.21 -6.91
N ASN A 76 33.24 61.89 -6.30
CA ASN A 76 32.94 60.51 -5.94
C ASN A 76 32.22 59.80 -7.09
N LEU A 77 32.53 58.52 -7.27
CA LEU A 77 31.95 57.64 -8.28
C LEU A 77 30.84 56.79 -7.65
N TRP A 78 29.62 56.93 -8.16
CA TRP A 78 28.47 56.11 -7.84
C TRP A 78 28.17 55.16 -8.99
N THR A 79 28.24 53.85 -8.76
CA THR A 79 27.95 52.87 -9.80
C THR A 79 26.63 52.17 -9.50
N LEU A 80 25.65 52.40 -10.37
CA LEU A 80 24.32 51.81 -10.28
C LEU A 80 24.19 50.78 -11.41
N GLY A 81 24.28 49.50 -11.06
CA GLY A 81 24.29 48.47 -12.08
C GLY A 81 23.98 47.08 -11.56
N ASP A 82 24.21 46.09 -12.42
CA ASP A 82 23.85 44.72 -12.16
C ASP A 82 25.03 43.84 -11.67
N SER A 83 24.99 42.55 -12.01
CA SER A 83 26.04 41.59 -11.70
C SER A 83 27.41 41.97 -12.28
N LEU A 84 27.46 42.74 -13.37
CA LEU A 84 28.70 43.23 -13.96
C LEU A 84 29.37 44.30 -13.09
N SER A 85 28.58 45.21 -12.53
CA SER A 85 29.02 46.22 -11.57
C SER A 85 29.42 45.61 -10.22
N VAL A 86 28.82 44.47 -9.85
CA VAL A 86 29.23 43.64 -8.68
C VAL A 86 30.51 42.85 -8.95
N GLY A 87 30.75 42.44 -10.20
CA GLY A 87 31.92 41.64 -10.61
C GLY A 87 31.68 40.14 -10.60
N TYR A 88 30.43 39.69 -10.73
CA TYR A 88 30.13 38.26 -10.83
C TYR A 88 30.59 37.71 -12.19
N ASN A 89 31.34 36.62 -12.19
CA ASN A 89 31.86 36.00 -13.42
C ASN A 89 31.08 34.75 -13.87
N GLY A 90 29.93 34.48 -13.25
CA GLY A 90 29.17 33.24 -13.48
C GLY A 90 29.43 32.12 -12.47
N SER A 91 30.42 32.28 -11.58
CA SER A 91 30.73 31.31 -10.53
C SER A 91 31.10 31.95 -9.20
N THR A 92 31.86 33.05 -9.24
CA THR A 92 32.35 33.78 -8.08
C THR A 92 32.33 35.28 -8.35
N VAL A 93 32.52 36.09 -7.31
CA VAL A 93 32.74 37.54 -7.44
C VAL A 93 34.25 37.82 -7.56
N VAL A 94 34.62 38.60 -8.57
CA VAL A 94 35.97 39.13 -8.80
C VAL A 94 35.93 40.67 -8.77
N ASP A 95 37.09 41.33 -8.88
CA ASP A 95 37.12 42.79 -9.02
C ASP A 95 36.34 43.19 -10.28
N SER A 96 35.22 43.89 -10.09
CA SER A 96 34.32 44.34 -11.17
C SER A 96 34.98 45.40 -12.07
N TRP A 97 34.31 45.78 -13.16
CA TRP A 97 34.77 46.89 -13.98
C TRP A 97 34.85 48.20 -13.17
N SER A 98 33.95 48.42 -12.20
CA SER A 98 33.91 49.63 -11.37
C SER A 98 34.97 49.63 -10.27
N VAL A 99 35.25 48.47 -9.68
CA VAL A 99 36.36 48.31 -8.71
C VAL A 99 37.71 48.52 -9.40
N ASN A 100 37.90 47.97 -10.61
CA ASN A 100 39.11 48.24 -11.38
C ASN A 100 39.15 49.68 -11.91
N LEU A 101 38.00 50.32 -12.17
CA LEU A 101 37.95 51.71 -12.67
C LEU A 101 38.55 52.67 -11.64
N HIS A 102 38.26 52.45 -10.36
CA HIS A 102 38.83 53.24 -9.27
C HIS A 102 40.36 53.06 -9.13
N LYS A 103 40.95 52.00 -9.72
CA LYS A 103 42.42 51.82 -9.84
C LYS A 103 42.99 52.39 -11.14
N ASN A 104 42.14 52.62 -12.13
CA ASN A 104 42.53 53.08 -13.46
C ASN A 104 42.35 54.60 -13.62
N MET A 105 41.55 55.22 -12.74
CA MET A 105 41.17 56.64 -12.76
C MET A 105 41.03 57.17 -11.34
N ASP A 106 41.54 58.38 -11.10
CA ASP A 106 41.51 59.01 -9.79
C ASP A 106 40.09 59.52 -9.47
N PHE A 107 39.45 58.87 -8.51
CA PHE A 107 38.17 59.26 -7.90
C PHE A 107 38.37 59.34 -6.39
N LYS A 108 37.63 60.22 -5.72
CA LYS A 108 37.78 60.37 -4.27
C LYS A 108 37.24 59.18 -3.48
N THR A 109 36.06 58.67 -3.86
CA THR A 109 35.40 57.52 -3.22
C THR A 109 34.60 56.74 -4.26
N LEU A 110 34.65 55.42 -4.19
CA LEU A 110 33.75 54.52 -4.92
C LEU A 110 32.55 54.10 -4.05
N TYR A 111 31.34 54.42 -4.49
CA TYR A 111 30.06 53.95 -3.96
C TYR A 111 29.47 52.89 -4.89
N ASN A 112 29.90 51.63 -4.72
CA ASN A 112 29.41 50.48 -5.50
C ASN A 112 28.44 49.56 -4.72
N ASN A 113 28.10 49.92 -3.48
CA ASN A 113 27.20 49.18 -2.61
C ASN A 113 25.72 49.20 -3.05
N HIS A 114 25.39 49.96 -4.11
CA HIS A 114 24.08 50.03 -4.74
C HIS A 114 24.00 49.26 -6.07
N ALA A 115 25.07 48.54 -6.45
CA ALA A 115 25.02 47.57 -7.52
C ALA A 115 24.51 46.24 -6.95
N HIS A 116 23.58 45.61 -7.66
CA HIS A 116 22.97 44.35 -7.22
C HIS A 116 22.92 43.35 -8.36
N SER A 117 23.34 42.11 -8.09
CA SER A 117 23.26 41.04 -9.08
C SER A 117 21.80 40.83 -9.51
N GLY A 118 21.56 40.68 -10.82
CA GLY A 118 20.22 40.45 -11.36
C GLY A 118 19.37 41.71 -11.54
N SER A 119 19.87 42.91 -11.20
CA SER A 119 19.12 44.17 -11.34
C SER A 119 18.55 44.36 -12.75
N GLN A 120 17.27 44.75 -12.80
CA GLN A 120 16.54 45.10 -14.02
C GLN A 120 16.16 46.58 -13.97
N ILE A 121 16.11 47.25 -15.12
CA ILE A 121 15.58 48.61 -15.26
C ILE A 121 14.10 48.65 -14.87
N SER A 122 13.33 47.64 -15.27
CA SER A 122 11.88 47.58 -15.09
C SER A 122 11.44 46.34 -14.29
N GLY A 123 10.50 46.52 -13.36
CA GLY A 123 9.85 45.43 -12.61
C GLY A 123 9.27 45.88 -11.27
N THR A 124 8.86 44.96 -10.40
CA THR A 124 8.00 45.30 -9.24
C THR A 124 8.79 45.70 -8.00
N THR A 125 8.47 46.85 -7.39
CA THR A 125 9.08 47.33 -6.13
C THR A 125 8.88 46.41 -4.92
N GLN A 126 7.95 45.46 -5.00
CA GLN A 126 7.67 44.48 -3.94
C GLN A 126 8.61 43.27 -3.94
N SER A 127 9.44 43.09 -4.98
CA SER A 127 10.37 41.98 -5.00
C SER A 127 11.57 42.22 -4.07
N ASN A 128 11.91 41.20 -3.29
CA ASN A 128 13.15 41.19 -2.50
C ASN A 128 14.38 40.94 -3.39
N ASP A 129 14.21 40.34 -4.57
CA ASP A 129 15.25 39.98 -5.55
C ASP A 129 14.57 39.57 -6.89
N PRO A 130 14.97 40.07 -8.08
CA PRO A 130 15.98 41.09 -8.33
C PRO A 130 15.60 42.48 -7.81
N ILE A 131 16.62 43.24 -7.38
CA ILE A 131 16.45 44.64 -7.01
C ILE A 131 16.28 45.44 -8.30
N HIS A 132 15.05 45.88 -8.56
CA HIS A 132 14.76 46.71 -9.73
C HIS A 132 15.36 48.11 -9.57
N PHE A 133 15.73 48.74 -10.68
CA PHE A 133 16.44 50.01 -10.69
C PHE A 133 15.68 51.12 -9.99
N THR A 134 14.35 51.15 -10.09
CA THR A 134 13.50 52.09 -9.34
C THR A 134 13.71 52.00 -7.82
N ARG A 135 13.93 50.79 -7.31
CA ARG A 135 14.27 50.59 -5.90
C ARG A 135 15.69 51.08 -5.60
N THR A 136 16.69 50.72 -6.43
CA THR A 136 18.06 51.23 -6.29
C THR A 136 18.09 52.76 -6.26
N VAL A 137 17.38 53.42 -7.18
CA VAL A 137 17.24 54.87 -7.22
C VAL A 137 16.56 55.39 -5.96
N SER A 138 15.52 54.73 -5.44
CA SER A 138 14.91 55.15 -4.17
C SER A 138 15.88 55.08 -2.98
N GLU A 139 16.79 54.09 -2.96
CA GLU A 139 17.79 53.92 -1.91
C GLU A 139 18.91 54.96 -2.03
N VAL A 140 19.43 55.16 -3.24
CA VAL A 140 20.45 56.19 -3.55
C VAL A 140 19.92 57.59 -3.27
N THR A 141 18.70 57.89 -3.74
CA THR A 141 18.06 59.18 -3.48
C THR A 141 17.53 59.32 -2.04
N ALA A 142 17.69 58.30 -1.19
CA ALA A 142 17.51 58.43 0.26
C ALA A 142 18.85 58.65 1.00
N ASP A 143 19.98 58.27 0.42
CA ASP A 143 21.32 58.40 1.02
C ASP A 143 21.71 59.88 1.20
N PRO A 144 21.99 60.33 2.44
CA PRO A 144 22.48 61.68 2.71
C PRO A 144 23.80 62.02 2.01
N ASN A 145 24.67 61.04 1.77
CA ASN A 145 25.93 61.24 1.06
C ASN A 145 25.66 61.64 -0.39
N PHE A 146 24.72 60.99 -1.06
CA PHE A 146 24.35 61.33 -2.44
C PHE A 146 23.66 62.69 -2.52
N LYS A 147 22.68 62.97 -1.63
CA LYS A 147 21.91 64.23 -1.66
C LYS A 147 22.75 65.48 -1.44
N ASN A 148 23.70 65.41 -0.51
CA ASN A 148 24.49 66.57 -0.09
C ASN A 148 25.80 66.70 -0.86
N GLU A 149 26.09 65.76 -1.76
CA GLU A 149 27.32 65.79 -2.55
C GLU A 149 27.29 66.90 -3.59
N THR A 150 28.41 67.62 -3.71
CA THR A 150 28.53 68.76 -4.61
C THR A 150 28.85 68.36 -6.05
N ASN A 151 29.65 67.30 -6.26
CA ASN A 151 30.15 66.91 -7.59
C ASN A 151 30.07 65.37 -7.83
N PRO A 152 28.90 64.72 -7.72
CA PRO A 152 28.83 63.26 -7.89
C PRO A 152 28.86 62.86 -9.37
N VAL A 153 29.54 61.75 -9.67
CA VAL A 153 29.48 61.06 -10.98
C VAL A 153 28.70 59.77 -10.81
N VAL A 154 27.63 59.59 -11.58
CA VAL A 154 26.82 58.37 -11.59
C VAL A 154 27.06 57.63 -12.90
N VAL A 155 27.43 56.35 -12.83
CA VAL A 155 27.48 55.46 -13.99
C VAL A 155 26.35 54.45 -13.86
N ILE A 156 25.47 54.41 -14.87
CA ILE A 156 24.33 53.49 -14.94
C ILE A 156 24.67 52.36 -15.93
N GLU A 157 24.67 51.12 -15.46
CA GLU A 157 25.02 49.93 -16.24
C GLU A 157 23.97 48.84 -16.01
N LEU A 158 22.94 48.81 -16.86
CA LEU A 158 21.76 47.94 -16.69
C LEU A 158 21.15 47.57 -18.05
N GLY A 159 20.36 46.49 -18.04
CA GLY A 159 19.44 46.14 -19.13
C GLY A 159 19.47 44.66 -19.52
N VAL A 160 20.61 43.96 -19.37
CA VAL A 160 20.72 42.55 -19.78
C VAL A 160 19.73 41.64 -19.05
N ASN A 161 19.41 41.94 -17.79
CA ASN A 161 18.41 41.19 -17.04
C ASN A 161 16.97 41.50 -17.46
N ASP A 162 16.68 42.70 -17.98
CA ASP A 162 15.36 42.99 -18.57
C ASP A 162 15.15 42.13 -19.82
N LEU A 163 16.17 42.02 -20.67
CA LEU A 163 16.13 41.13 -21.83
C LEU A 163 15.95 39.67 -21.41
N ASN A 164 16.72 39.21 -20.41
CA ASN A 164 16.81 37.78 -20.08
C ASN A 164 15.69 37.26 -19.20
N TYR A 165 15.13 38.10 -18.33
CA TYR A 165 14.24 37.65 -17.26
C TYR A 165 12.96 38.48 -17.14
N SER A 166 12.85 39.62 -17.83
CA SER A 166 11.62 40.41 -17.79
C SER A 166 10.64 40.03 -18.88
N ALA A 167 9.35 40.13 -18.56
CA ALA A 167 8.25 40.05 -19.52
C ALA A 167 7.75 41.45 -19.95
N ASN A 168 8.39 42.52 -19.46
CA ASN A 168 8.08 43.89 -19.86
C ASN A 168 8.44 44.13 -21.33
N ASN A 169 7.58 44.85 -22.03
CA ASN A 169 7.88 45.33 -23.37
C ASN A 169 8.97 46.42 -23.34
N LEU A 170 9.70 46.55 -24.44
CA LEU A 170 10.85 47.45 -24.54
C LEU A 170 10.51 48.93 -24.26
N GLY A 171 9.30 49.38 -24.65
CA GLY A 171 8.85 50.74 -24.41
C GLY A 171 8.72 51.05 -22.92
N PHE A 172 8.24 50.09 -22.14
CA PHE A 172 8.16 50.21 -20.68
C PHE A 172 9.56 50.26 -20.04
N VAL A 173 10.50 49.43 -20.50
CA VAL A 173 11.91 49.46 -20.06
C VAL A 173 12.52 50.85 -20.31
N GLN A 174 12.34 51.41 -21.49
CA GLN A 174 12.80 52.77 -21.82
C GLN A 174 12.17 53.82 -20.91
N GLN A 175 10.85 53.76 -20.70
CA GLN A 175 10.16 54.73 -19.85
C GLN A 175 10.65 54.66 -18.40
N ARG A 176 10.87 53.45 -17.86
CA ARG A 176 11.43 53.29 -16.50
C ARG A 176 12.83 53.88 -16.38
N LEU A 177 13.68 53.74 -17.40
CA LEU A 177 14.99 54.40 -17.39
C LEU A 177 14.83 55.94 -17.39
N VAL A 178 13.93 56.47 -18.21
CA VAL A 178 13.62 57.92 -18.24
C VAL A 178 13.20 58.43 -16.86
N ASP A 179 12.26 57.76 -16.22
CA ASP A 179 11.72 58.19 -14.92
C ASP A 179 12.77 58.11 -13.82
N ASN A 180 13.62 57.08 -13.86
CA ASN A 180 14.73 56.90 -12.91
C ASN A 180 15.83 57.95 -13.06
N ILE A 181 16.21 58.32 -14.29
CA ILE A 181 17.15 59.42 -14.54
C ILE A 181 16.60 60.73 -14.00
N ARG A 182 15.31 61.02 -14.22
CA ARG A 182 14.65 62.21 -13.66
C ARG A 182 14.64 62.21 -12.14
N ALA A 183 14.36 61.07 -11.51
CA ALA A 183 14.38 60.95 -10.06
C ALA A 183 15.77 61.20 -9.45
N LEU A 184 16.83 60.67 -10.08
CA LEU A 184 18.21 60.95 -9.68
C LEU A 184 18.54 62.45 -9.78
N ARG A 185 18.25 63.09 -10.92
CA ARG A 185 18.51 64.53 -11.15
C ARG A 185 17.70 65.42 -10.21
N ALA A 186 16.45 65.04 -9.90
CA ALA A 186 15.62 65.76 -8.95
C ALA A 186 16.17 65.68 -7.51
N ALA A 187 16.78 64.55 -7.15
CA ALA A 187 17.36 64.35 -5.82
C ALA A 187 18.69 65.07 -5.62
N ASN A 188 19.53 65.16 -6.65
CA ASN A 188 20.74 65.98 -6.65
C ASN A 188 20.95 66.65 -8.03
N PRO A 189 20.70 67.97 -8.15
CA PRO A 189 20.84 68.69 -9.42
C PRO A 189 22.27 68.82 -9.97
N ASN A 190 23.31 68.55 -9.17
CA ASN A 190 24.71 68.67 -9.59
C ASN A 190 25.28 67.34 -10.14
N ILE A 191 24.46 66.30 -10.24
CA ILE A 191 24.91 64.99 -10.70
C ILE A 191 25.32 65.04 -12.17
N VAL A 192 26.36 64.27 -12.47
CA VAL A 192 26.79 63.98 -13.82
C VAL A 192 26.53 62.51 -14.08
N ILE A 193 25.73 62.19 -15.10
CA ILE A 193 25.36 60.80 -15.43
C ILE A 193 26.11 60.35 -16.68
N TYR A 194 26.61 59.12 -16.65
CA TYR A 194 27.08 58.37 -17.81
C TYR A 194 26.33 57.06 -17.94
N GLY A 195 25.95 56.69 -19.16
CA GLY A 195 25.36 55.39 -19.47
C GLY A 195 26.43 54.39 -19.93
N VAL A 196 26.28 53.13 -19.55
CA VAL A 196 27.02 52.00 -20.13
C VAL A 196 25.98 50.99 -20.61
N LEU A 197 25.99 50.71 -21.92
CA LEU A 197 25.05 49.76 -22.50
C LEU A 197 25.37 48.32 -22.05
N PRO A 198 24.41 47.40 -22.10
CA PRO A 198 24.65 45.98 -21.84
C PRO A 198 25.80 45.42 -22.69
N PHE A 199 26.68 44.60 -22.09
CA PHE A 199 27.93 44.16 -22.71
C PHE A 199 27.79 43.10 -23.81
N ALA A 200 27.43 41.88 -23.42
CA ALA A 200 27.24 40.75 -24.32
C ALA A 200 26.25 39.78 -23.68
N ASP A 201 25.32 39.29 -24.49
CA ASP A 201 24.32 38.32 -24.05
C ASP A 201 24.12 37.23 -25.10
N TYR A 202 24.50 36.00 -24.75
CA TYR A 202 24.24 34.81 -25.57
C TYR A 202 23.24 33.87 -24.89
N LEU A 203 22.59 34.33 -23.81
CA LEU A 203 21.57 33.51 -23.16
C LEU A 203 20.43 33.28 -24.14
N ASN A 204 20.09 32.02 -24.40
CA ASN A 204 19.03 31.61 -25.32
C ASN A 204 19.23 31.95 -26.81
N GLY A 205 20.40 32.45 -27.25
CA GLY A 205 20.64 32.68 -28.67
C GLY A 205 21.77 33.65 -29.01
N ASP A 206 21.54 34.49 -30.01
CA ASP A 206 22.43 35.55 -30.47
C ASP A 206 21.86 36.94 -30.16
N PHE A 207 22.51 38.00 -30.62
CA PHE A 207 22.10 39.37 -30.33
C PHE A 207 20.80 39.82 -31.03
N ASP A 208 20.26 39.02 -31.95
CA ASP A 208 18.99 39.27 -32.66
C ASP A 208 17.86 38.33 -32.22
N THR A 209 18.14 37.34 -31.38
CA THR A 209 17.12 36.51 -30.73
C THR A 209 16.18 37.38 -29.89
N LYS A 210 14.86 37.21 -30.06
CA LYS A 210 13.85 37.91 -29.27
C LYS A 210 13.46 37.11 -28.02
N HIS A 211 13.49 37.78 -26.87
CA HIS A 211 13.22 37.16 -25.57
C HIS A 211 11.76 37.43 -25.13
N SER A 212 11.43 37.11 -23.88
CA SER A 212 10.05 37.18 -23.33
C SER A 212 9.39 38.55 -23.46
N GLY A 213 10.17 39.64 -23.39
CA GLY A 213 9.70 41.02 -23.60
C GLY A 213 9.41 41.38 -25.06
N GLY A 214 9.72 40.50 -26.02
CA GLY A 214 9.44 40.69 -27.46
C GLY A 214 10.52 41.46 -28.25
N TYR A 215 11.70 41.67 -27.66
CA TYR A 215 12.84 42.38 -28.25
C TYR A 215 14.15 41.60 -28.08
N SER A 216 15.15 41.94 -28.89
CA SER A 216 16.50 41.35 -28.85
C SER A 216 17.52 42.23 -28.12
N HIS A 217 18.74 41.71 -27.94
CA HIS A 217 19.87 42.51 -27.42
C HIS A 217 20.13 43.76 -28.26
N ASN A 218 20.16 43.62 -29.59
CA ASN A 218 20.35 44.75 -30.51
C ASN A 218 19.21 45.78 -30.42
N ASP A 219 17.96 45.32 -30.31
CA ASP A 219 16.80 46.20 -30.10
C ASP A 219 16.98 46.99 -28.79
N MET A 220 17.40 46.33 -27.71
CA MET A 220 17.60 46.93 -26.40
C MET A 220 18.74 47.95 -26.39
N VAL A 221 19.93 47.59 -26.91
CA VAL A 221 21.09 48.50 -27.00
C VAL A 221 20.71 49.79 -27.71
N LYS A 222 19.96 49.69 -28.81
CA LYS A 222 19.43 50.85 -29.54
C LYS A 222 18.45 51.66 -28.67
N ALA A 223 17.47 51.01 -28.04
CA ALA A 223 16.46 51.68 -27.23
C ALA A 223 17.04 52.45 -26.03
N LEU A 224 18.02 51.86 -25.34
CA LEU A 224 18.69 52.52 -24.23
C LEU A 224 19.57 53.68 -24.73
N THR A 225 20.23 53.53 -25.88
CA THR A 225 20.97 54.63 -26.54
C THR A 225 20.06 55.82 -26.84
N ASP A 226 18.84 55.56 -27.35
CA ASP A 226 17.86 56.60 -27.64
C ASP A 226 17.44 57.37 -26.38
N VAL A 227 17.29 56.67 -25.24
CA VAL A 227 17.00 57.30 -23.94
C VAL A 227 18.15 58.22 -23.51
N TYR A 228 19.38 57.70 -23.43
CA TYR A 228 20.54 58.49 -22.99
C TYR A 228 20.80 59.70 -23.90
N THR A 229 20.76 59.50 -25.23
CA THR A 229 20.95 60.57 -26.20
C THR A 229 19.88 61.65 -26.06
N GLY A 230 18.63 61.27 -25.76
CA GLY A 230 17.54 62.20 -25.52
C GLY A 230 17.70 63.07 -24.27
N PHE A 231 18.57 62.69 -23.34
CA PHE A 231 18.95 63.50 -22.17
C PHE A 231 20.26 64.27 -22.38
N GLY A 232 20.93 64.10 -23.53
CA GLY A 232 22.31 64.56 -23.74
C GLY A 232 23.34 63.81 -22.89
N ILE A 233 23.00 62.62 -22.35
CA ILE A 233 23.90 61.81 -21.53
C ILE A 233 24.86 61.03 -22.44
N PRO A 234 26.19 61.15 -22.25
CA PRO A 234 27.15 60.30 -22.95
C PRO A 234 26.93 58.83 -22.57
N VAL A 235 26.91 57.97 -23.57
CA VAL A 235 26.69 56.53 -23.39
C VAL A 235 27.80 55.71 -24.06
N LEU A 236 28.36 54.78 -23.31
CA LEU A 236 29.34 53.83 -23.82
C LEU A 236 28.62 52.70 -24.54
N ASN A 237 28.83 52.62 -25.86
CA ASN A 237 28.48 51.45 -26.67
C ASN A 237 29.72 50.61 -26.93
N TRP A 238 29.68 49.34 -26.49
CA TRP A 238 30.79 48.39 -26.63
C TRP A 238 31.17 48.08 -28.07
N ASP A 239 30.26 48.25 -29.04
CA ASP A 239 30.55 48.09 -30.47
C ASP A 239 31.62 49.09 -30.98
N ASN A 240 31.78 50.22 -30.31
CA ASN A 240 32.74 51.26 -30.69
C ASN A 240 34.17 50.95 -30.22
N TYR A 241 34.37 49.88 -29.45
CA TYR A 241 35.65 49.56 -28.83
C TYR A 241 36.13 48.16 -29.21
N LYS A 242 37.46 48.00 -29.28
CA LYS A 242 38.08 46.70 -29.51
C LYS A 242 38.10 45.90 -28.21
N ILE A 243 37.02 45.16 -27.97
CA ILE A 243 36.89 44.24 -26.83
C ILE A 243 36.36 42.88 -27.31
N ASP A 244 36.95 41.81 -26.80
CA ASP A 244 36.47 40.46 -27.06
C ASP A 244 35.16 40.23 -26.30
N ARG A 245 34.09 39.98 -27.06
CA ARG A 245 32.74 39.67 -26.60
C ARG A 245 32.31 38.27 -26.99
N SER A 246 33.26 37.42 -27.40
CA SER A 246 32.96 36.02 -27.68
C SER A 246 32.62 35.29 -26.39
N PRO A 247 31.95 34.13 -26.46
CA PRO A 247 31.73 33.27 -25.30
C PRO A 247 33.03 32.93 -24.53
N ALA A 248 34.20 32.97 -25.17
CA ALA A 248 35.48 32.75 -24.49
C ALA A 248 35.81 33.85 -23.47
N ALA A 249 35.43 35.10 -23.75
CA ALA A 249 35.62 36.25 -22.87
C ALA A 249 34.64 36.32 -21.70
N LEU A 250 33.66 35.40 -21.65
CA LEU A 250 32.67 35.27 -20.58
C LEU A 250 33.00 34.05 -19.70
N GLY A 251 32.91 34.19 -18.38
CA GLY A 251 33.18 33.14 -17.40
C GLY A 251 32.13 32.04 -17.42
N ASP A 252 30.84 32.41 -17.55
CA ASP A 252 29.72 31.48 -17.74
C ASP A 252 29.46 31.07 -19.20
N LYS A 253 30.19 31.66 -20.15
CA LYS A 253 30.01 31.50 -21.60
C LYS A 253 28.72 32.10 -22.16
N THR A 254 27.98 32.89 -21.37
CA THR A 254 26.69 33.46 -21.77
C THR A 254 26.59 34.96 -21.55
N VAL A 255 26.86 35.45 -20.34
CA VAL A 255 26.58 36.85 -19.97
C VAL A 255 27.74 37.47 -19.18
N HIS A 256 28.31 36.74 -18.23
CA HIS A 256 29.20 37.31 -17.23
C HIS A 256 30.67 37.32 -17.69
N PRO A 257 31.34 38.48 -17.75
CA PRO A 257 32.76 38.58 -18.13
C PRO A 257 33.72 37.77 -17.24
N THR A 258 34.86 37.35 -17.81
CA THR A 258 36.00 36.86 -17.01
C THR A 258 36.70 38.01 -16.27
N ALA A 259 37.55 37.70 -15.28
CA ALA A 259 38.33 38.71 -14.57
C ALA A 259 39.22 39.55 -15.51
N GLU A 260 39.86 38.91 -16.50
CA GLU A 260 40.66 39.62 -17.52
C GLU A 260 39.79 40.53 -18.38
N THR A 261 38.59 40.08 -18.73
CA THR A 261 37.63 40.90 -19.48
C THR A 261 37.17 42.10 -18.66
N TYR A 262 36.89 41.96 -17.35
CA TYR A 262 36.53 43.08 -16.47
C TYR A 262 37.63 44.15 -16.38
N GLN A 263 38.91 43.75 -16.37
CA GLN A 263 40.04 44.70 -16.41
C GLN A 263 40.05 45.49 -17.72
N LYS A 264 39.91 44.81 -18.86
CA LYS A 264 39.82 45.46 -20.18
C LYS A 264 38.61 46.38 -20.30
N MET A 265 37.45 45.95 -19.79
CA MET A 265 36.24 46.78 -19.70
C MET A 265 36.52 48.05 -18.91
N SER A 266 37.16 47.92 -17.75
CA SER A 266 37.52 49.07 -16.91
C SER A 266 38.43 50.08 -17.61
N ALA A 267 39.47 49.61 -18.30
CA ALA A 267 40.37 50.50 -19.06
C ALA A 267 39.63 51.26 -20.17
N ILE A 268 38.67 50.60 -20.84
CA ILE A 268 37.80 51.21 -21.86
C ILE A 268 36.86 52.23 -21.23
N VAL A 269 36.20 51.90 -20.12
CA VAL A 269 35.33 52.83 -19.39
C VAL A 269 36.12 54.04 -18.91
N ALA A 270 37.33 53.85 -18.38
CA ALA A 270 38.21 54.94 -17.96
C ALA A 270 38.59 55.85 -19.15
N GLN A 271 38.85 55.29 -20.33
CA GLN A 271 39.13 56.09 -21.52
C GLN A 271 37.89 56.86 -21.99
N PHE A 272 36.74 56.18 -22.03
CA PHE A 272 35.46 56.80 -22.38
C PHE A 272 35.16 57.99 -21.45
N LEU A 273 35.29 57.82 -20.14
CA LEU A 273 35.06 58.91 -19.18
C LEU A 273 36.05 60.07 -19.39
N GLU A 274 37.33 59.79 -19.63
CA GLU A 274 38.35 60.82 -19.89
C GLU A 274 38.03 61.63 -21.17
N ASP A 275 37.66 60.93 -22.25
CA ASP A 275 37.30 61.54 -23.53
C ASP A 275 36.04 62.41 -23.40
N HIS A 276 35.18 62.13 -22.41
CA HIS A 276 33.93 62.83 -22.16
C HIS A 276 33.94 63.72 -20.91
N ALA A 277 35.08 63.89 -20.23
CA ALA A 277 35.17 64.60 -18.96
C ALA A 277 34.71 66.07 -19.04
N ASN A 278 34.83 66.67 -20.23
CA ASN A 278 34.41 68.04 -20.51
C ASN A 278 33.07 68.15 -21.25
N VAL A 279 32.35 67.03 -21.44
CA VAL A 279 31.11 67.00 -22.23
C VAL A 279 29.91 67.51 -21.42
N LEU A 280 29.99 67.39 -20.10
CA LEU A 280 28.92 67.75 -19.17
C LEU A 280 29.20 69.10 -18.50
N THR A 281 29.39 70.14 -19.31
CA THR A 281 29.42 71.54 -18.85
C THR A 281 28.00 72.08 -18.64
N ASP A 282 27.84 73.10 -17.80
CA ASP A 282 26.54 73.77 -17.56
C ASP A 282 25.74 73.99 -18.86
N GLY A 283 24.56 73.36 -18.94
CA GLY A 283 23.61 73.48 -20.07
C GLY A 283 23.76 72.48 -21.21
N SER A 284 24.69 71.52 -21.13
CA SER A 284 24.85 70.44 -22.13
C SER A 284 23.82 69.32 -21.99
N GLU A 285 23.44 68.98 -20.77
CA GLU A 285 22.34 68.06 -20.47
C GLU A 285 20.98 68.75 -20.57
N HIS A 286 19.99 67.99 -21.03
CA HIS A 286 18.60 68.42 -21.10
C HIS A 286 17.68 67.27 -20.67
N ASP A 287 16.40 67.57 -20.42
CA ASP A 287 15.39 66.52 -20.22
C ASP A 287 14.87 66.05 -21.58
N THR A 288 14.62 64.75 -21.71
CA THR A 288 14.02 64.18 -22.92
C THR A 288 12.54 64.55 -23.02
N THR A 289 12.05 64.83 -24.23
CA THR A 289 10.62 65.04 -24.50
C THR A 289 9.91 63.77 -24.98
N ALA A 290 10.63 62.66 -25.10
CA ALA A 290 10.08 61.39 -25.57
C ALA A 290 9.25 60.69 -24.47
N ASN A 291 8.15 60.05 -24.88
CA ASN A 291 7.35 59.15 -24.05
C ASN A 291 7.33 57.76 -24.70
N TYR A 292 7.71 56.74 -23.94
CA TYR A 292 7.88 55.37 -24.42
C TYR A 292 6.79 54.40 -23.96
N GLU A 293 5.85 54.80 -23.09
CA GLU A 293 4.84 53.95 -22.42
C GLU A 293 3.96 53.09 -23.36
N ALA A 294 3.87 53.45 -24.64
CA ALA A 294 3.11 52.71 -25.63
C ALA A 294 3.84 52.63 -26.99
N THR A 295 5.15 52.36 -26.98
CA THR A 295 5.95 52.28 -28.23
C THR A 295 6.24 50.85 -28.70
N HIS A 296 5.96 49.84 -27.87
CA HIS A 296 6.18 48.44 -28.19
C HIS A 296 4.99 47.59 -27.75
N VAL A 297 4.54 46.68 -28.62
CA VAL A 297 3.46 45.74 -28.30
C VAL A 297 3.97 44.73 -27.26
N GLY A 298 3.17 44.46 -26.23
CA GLY A 298 3.50 43.44 -25.25
C GLY A 298 2.99 43.76 -23.85
N TRP A 299 3.28 42.87 -22.92
CA TRP A 299 2.95 43.06 -21.51
C TRP A 299 3.83 44.13 -20.88
N GLN A 300 3.31 44.79 -19.86
CA GLN A 300 4.11 45.58 -18.93
C GLN A 300 3.57 45.43 -17.52
N TYR A 301 4.48 45.38 -16.57
CA TYR A 301 4.24 45.12 -15.16
C TYR A 301 4.74 46.32 -14.39
N LEU A 302 3.79 47.07 -13.84
CA LEU A 302 4.04 48.27 -13.09
C LEU A 302 4.75 47.96 -11.77
N ASP A 303 5.37 48.98 -11.19
CA ASP A 303 6.13 48.88 -9.96
C ASP A 303 5.31 48.32 -8.77
N ASN A 304 3.98 48.45 -8.80
CA ASN A 304 3.06 47.93 -7.80
C ASN A 304 2.56 46.49 -8.07
N GLY A 305 2.97 45.86 -9.17
CA GLY A 305 2.56 44.51 -9.59
C GLY A 305 1.32 44.46 -10.49
N ASP A 306 0.70 45.60 -10.79
CA ASP A 306 -0.36 45.67 -11.79
C ASP A 306 0.19 45.37 -13.18
N ALA A 307 -0.62 44.68 -13.99
CA ALA A 307 -0.23 44.32 -15.35
C ALA A 307 -1.05 45.14 -16.34
N GLN A 308 -0.41 45.67 -17.35
CA GLN A 308 -1.04 46.31 -18.51
C GLN A 308 -0.52 45.63 -19.78
N TYR A 309 -1.16 45.94 -20.91
CA TYR A 309 -0.73 45.41 -22.20
C TYR A 309 -0.82 46.50 -23.26
N VAL A 310 0.23 46.68 -24.06
CA VAL A 310 0.22 47.59 -25.21
C VAL A 310 -0.26 46.81 -26.43
N THR A 311 -1.33 47.30 -27.05
CA THR A 311 -1.93 46.73 -28.26
C THR A 311 -1.53 47.54 -29.50
N LYS A 312 -1.66 46.92 -30.68
CA LYS A 312 -1.58 47.60 -31.97
C LYS A 312 -2.95 47.62 -32.62
N GLY A 313 -3.51 48.82 -32.76
CA GLY A 313 -4.78 49.04 -33.46
C GLY A 313 -4.68 48.71 -34.95
N ALA A 314 -5.84 48.58 -35.61
CA ALA A 314 -5.92 48.34 -37.05
C ALA A 314 -5.32 49.48 -37.88
N ASP A 315 -5.27 50.69 -37.33
CA ASP A 315 -4.61 51.87 -37.90
C ASP A 315 -3.08 51.86 -37.69
N GLY A 316 -2.55 50.82 -37.06
CA GLY A 316 -1.14 50.65 -36.77
C GLY A 316 -0.65 51.42 -35.54
N LYS A 317 -1.52 52.19 -34.86
CA LYS A 317 -1.16 52.93 -33.66
C LYS A 317 -1.08 52.02 -32.45
N LEU A 318 -0.16 52.35 -31.56
CA LEU A 318 0.03 51.64 -30.31
C LEU A 318 -0.68 52.37 -29.17
N ALA A 319 -1.35 51.61 -28.30
CA ALA A 319 -2.08 52.12 -27.15
C ALA A 319 -2.24 51.05 -26.08
N LEU A 320 -2.39 51.47 -24.83
CA LEU A 320 -2.72 50.57 -23.73
C LEU A 320 -4.09 49.91 -23.95
N ALA A 321 -4.16 48.62 -23.63
CA ALA A 321 -5.38 47.83 -23.67
C ALA A 321 -6.43 48.46 -22.74
N SER A 322 -7.70 48.38 -23.16
CA SER A 322 -8.83 48.95 -22.45
C SER A 322 -10.07 48.12 -22.77
N GLY A 323 -10.88 47.84 -21.74
CA GLY A 323 -12.03 46.94 -21.85
C GLY A 323 -11.64 45.55 -22.32
N ILE A 324 -12.51 44.94 -23.14
CA ILE A 324 -12.27 43.61 -23.72
C ILE A 324 -11.17 43.69 -24.78
N THR A 325 -10.04 43.06 -24.50
CA THR A 325 -8.91 42.97 -25.43
C THR A 325 -8.55 41.50 -25.69
N LYS A 326 -8.43 41.13 -26.97
CA LYS A 326 -7.97 39.79 -27.36
C LYS A 326 -6.46 39.77 -27.57
N ILE A 327 -5.76 38.91 -26.83
CA ILE A 327 -4.33 38.68 -26.93
C ILE A 327 -4.13 37.20 -27.24
N ASN A 328 -3.55 36.89 -28.41
CA ASN A 328 -3.32 35.52 -28.89
C ASN A 328 -4.58 34.63 -28.79
N GLY A 329 -5.74 35.16 -29.21
CA GLY A 329 -7.02 34.44 -29.19
C GLY A 329 -7.75 34.43 -27.84
N VAL A 330 -7.08 34.80 -26.74
CA VAL A 330 -7.67 34.84 -25.39
C VAL A 330 -8.21 36.24 -25.10
N ALA A 331 -9.46 36.33 -24.66
CA ALA A 331 -10.07 37.59 -24.26
C ALA A 331 -9.74 37.92 -22.79
N TYR A 332 -9.17 39.10 -22.57
CA TYR A 332 -8.87 39.66 -21.26
C TYR A 332 -9.69 40.92 -21.02
N TRP A 333 -9.90 41.26 -19.75
CA TRP A 333 -10.52 42.51 -19.36
C TRP A 333 -9.48 43.46 -18.72
N PHE A 334 -9.28 44.60 -19.37
CA PHE A 334 -8.49 45.71 -18.83
C PHE A 334 -9.44 46.80 -18.37
N ASP A 335 -9.19 47.32 -17.17
CA ASP A 335 -9.94 48.43 -16.61
C ASP A 335 -9.85 49.66 -17.54
N PRO A 336 -10.98 50.24 -17.99
CA PRO A 336 -10.93 51.33 -18.96
C PRO A 336 -10.31 52.65 -18.47
N GLU A 337 -10.24 52.86 -17.14
CA GLU A 337 -9.70 54.09 -16.54
C GLU A 337 -8.21 53.96 -16.24
N THR A 338 -7.81 52.82 -15.67
CA THR A 338 -6.42 52.56 -15.22
C THR A 338 -5.60 51.75 -16.20
N HIS A 339 -6.24 51.14 -17.21
CA HIS A 339 -5.63 50.19 -18.16
C HIS A 339 -5.05 48.92 -17.53
N ASN A 340 -5.31 48.69 -16.25
CA ASN A 340 -4.80 47.53 -15.52
C ASN A 340 -5.65 46.29 -15.81
N LEU A 341 -4.99 45.14 -15.97
CA LEU A 341 -5.63 43.85 -16.05
C LEU A 341 -6.37 43.58 -14.74
N VAL A 342 -7.68 43.37 -14.81
CA VAL A 342 -8.49 43.13 -13.61
C VAL A 342 -8.30 41.69 -13.15
N LYS A 343 -7.44 41.49 -12.14
CA LYS A 343 -7.12 40.18 -11.56
C LYS A 343 -8.08 39.76 -10.42
N GLN A 344 -9.35 40.15 -10.51
CA GLN A 344 -10.39 39.80 -9.55
C GLN A 344 -11.58 39.17 -10.26
N ALA A 345 -12.06 38.05 -9.74
CA ALA A 345 -13.25 37.40 -10.28
C ALA A 345 -14.49 38.25 -10.02
N GLY A 346 -15.27 38.52 -11.07
CA GLY A 346 -16.45 39.37 -10.95
C GLY A 346 -17.08 39.76 -12.27
N GLU A 347 -18.23 40.42 -12.18
CA GLU A 347 -18.93 40.95 -13.34
C GLU A 347 -18.39 42.33 -13.73
N VAL A 348 -18.22 42.53 -15.03
CA VAL A 348 -17.83 43.81 -15.65
C VAL A 348 -18.78 44.15 -16.79
N THR A 349 -18.89 45.43 -17.15
CA THR A 349 -19.84 45.89 -18.17
C THR A 349 -19.15 46.70 -19.26
N GLN A 350 -19.48 46.40 -20.53
CA GLN A 350 -19.08 47.18 -21.70
C GLN A 350 -20.22 47.19 -22.71
N ASP A 351 -20.50 48.35 -23.30
CA ASP A 351 -21.51 48.50 -24.36
C ASP A 351 -22.90 47.92 -24.01
N GLY A 352 -23.31 48.09 -22.74
CA GLY A 352 -24.60 47.59 -22.23
C GLY A 352 -24.67 46.07 -22.02
N LYS A 353 -23.56 45.35 -22.15
CA LYS A 353 -23.45 43.90 -21.90
C LYS A 353 -22.60 43.62 -20.67
N THR A 354 -23.00 42.61 -19.92
CA THR A 354 -22.26 42.13 -18.74
C THR A 354 -21.44 40.90 -19.10
N TYR A 355 -20.21 40.85 -18.61
CA TYR A 355 -19.23 39.77 -18.81
C TYR A 355 -18.72 39.30 -17.45
N TYR A 356 -18.18 38.09 -17.39
CA TYR A 356 -17.54 37.59 -16.17
C TYR A 356 -16.03 37.44 -16.39
N VAL A 357 -15.25 38.06 -15.51
CA VAL A 357 -13.79 37.99 -15.51
C VAL A 357 -13.36 36.98 -14.45
N GLY A 358 -12.41 36.12 -14.78
CA GLY A 358 -11.78 35.19 -13.85
C GLY A 358 -10.71 35.88 -12.99
N LYS A 359 -10.16 35.16 -12.00
CA LYS A 359 -9.08 35.71 -11.15
C LYS A 359 -7.77 35.99 -11.91
N ASP A 360 -7.63 35.43 -13.10
CA ASP A 360 -6.50 35.62 -14.00
C ASP A 360 -6.73 36.75 -15.02
N GLY A 361 -7.85 37.49 -14.91
CA GLY A 361 -8.21 38.57 -15.84
C GLY A 361 -8.80 38.11 -17.17
N ARG A 362 -8.95 36.79 -17.38
CA ARG A 362 -9.56 36.23 -18.59
C ARG A 362 -11.08 36.27 -18.50
N LEU A 363 -11.75 36.58 -19.61
CA LEU A 363 -13.19 36.44 -19.68
C LEU A 363 -13.58 34.95 -19.66
N GLN A 364 -14.57 34.62 -18.84
CA GLN A 364 -15.11 33.26 -18.71
C GLN A 364 -16.26 33.03 -19.69
N GLN A 365 -16.39 31.79 -20.14
CA GLN A 365 -17.51 31.29 -20.95
C GLN A 365 -18.30 30.24 -20.17
N ASN A 366 -19.37 29.73 -20.77
CA ASN A 366 -20.23 28.72 -20.19
C ASN A 366 -20.92 29.18 -18.89
N TYR A 367 -21.19 28.24 -17.99
CA TYR A 367 -21.96 28.47 -16.79
C TYR A 367 -21.07 28.97 -15.66
N VAL A 368 -21.41 30.11 -15.05
CA VAL A 368 -20.71 30.64 -13.88
C VAL A 368 -21.75 30.94 -12.80
N ILE A 369 -21.42 30.64 -11.55
CA ILE A 369 -22.26 30.96 -10.40
C ILE A 369 -21.91 32.36 -9.92
N VAL A 370 -22.91 33.24 -9.88
CA VAL A 370 -22.80 34.59 -9.34
C VAL A 370 -23.92 34.76 -8.32
N ASP A 371 -23.56 35.08 -7.08
CA ASP A 371 -24.49 35.24 -5.96
C ASP A 371 -25.46 34.03 -5.78
N GLY A 372 -24.91 32.83 -5.93
CA GLY A 372 -25.66 31.56 -5.84
C GLY A 372 -26.44 31.19 -7.10
N GLN A 373 -26.70 32.12 -8.02
CA GLN A 373 -27.41 31.86 -9.27
C GLN A 373 -26.46 31.46 -10.39
N VAL A 374 -26.81 30.41 -11.12
CA VAL A 374 -26.11 30.00 -12.34
C VAL A 374 -26.50 30.95 -13.48
N ASN A 375 -25.49 31.54 -14.12
CA ASN A 375 -25.61 32.41 -15.28
C ASN A 375 -24.79 31.82 -16.44
N PHE A 376 -25.22 32.03 -17.69
CA PHE A 376 -24.51 31.55 -18.88
C PHE A 376 -23.84 32.71 -19.61
N TYR A 377 -22.51 32.74 -19.64
CA TYR A 377 -21.70 33.78 -20.30
C TYR A 377 -21.36 33.39 -21.74
N GLY A 378 -22.26 32.65 -22.39
CA GLY A 378 -22.11 32.24 -23.77
C GLY A 378 -20.98 31.27 -24.06
N ASP A 379 -20.89 30.92 -25.33
CA ASP A 379 -19.97 29.96 -25.92
C ASP A 379 -19.39 30.55 -27.21
N ASN A 380 -18.41 29.88 -27.81
CA ASN A 380 -17.84 30.24 -29.12
C ASN A 380 -17.47 31.74 -29.25
N ASN A 381 -16.80 32.29 -28.25
CA ASN A 381 -16.33 33.69 -28.21
C ASN A 381 -17.41 34.77 -28.01
N THR A 382 -18.57 34.40 -27.46
CA THR A 382 -19.70 35.33 -27.24
C THR A 382 -19.64 36.06 -25.87
N TYR A 383 -19.14 35.41 -24.80
CA TYR A 383 -18.78 35.95 -23.46
C TYR A 383 -19.84 36.71 -22.62
N TYR A 384 -20.99 37.13 -23.15
CA TYR A 384 -21.93 37.96 -22.39
C TYR A 384 -22.99 37.15 -21.63
N LYS A 385 -23.39 37.69 -20.47
CA LYS A 385 -24.34 37.11 -19.52
C LYS A 385 -25.71 36.88 -20.15
N ARG A 386 -26.26 35.69 -19.91
CA ARG A 386 -27.66 35.31 -20.12
C ARG A 386 -28.14 34.53 -18.90
N TYR A 387 -29.37 34.79 -18.46
CA TYR A 387 -29.98 34.01 -17.39
C TYR A 387 -30.15 32.54 -17.80
N SER A 388 -29.97 31.61 -16.85
CA SER A 388 -30.24 30.19 -17.07
C SER A 388 -30.93 29.56 -15.87
N ASP A 389 -32.04 28.86 -16.14
CA ASP A 389 -32.81 28.01 -15.22
C ASP A 389 -32.55 26.51 -15.47
N LYS A 390 -31.53 26.18 -16.26
CA LYS A 390 -31.25 24.82 -16.69
C LYS A 390 -30.94 23.92 -15.49
N SER A 391 -31.46 22.70 -15.55
CA SER A 391 -31.17 21.64 -14.57
C SER A 391 -30.35 20.52 -15.22
N GLY A 392 -29.52 19.86 -14.41
CA GLY A 392 -28.69 18.72 -14.81
C GLY A 392 -27.25 18.84 -14.35
N TYR A 393 -26.42 17.88 -14.76
CA TYR A 393 -24.97 17.95 -14.55
C TYR A 393 -24.35 18.80 -15.65
N LEU A 394 -23.93 20.02 -15.31
CA LEU A 394 -23.47 21.04 -16.25
C LEU A 394 -21.98 21.31 -16.07
N GLN A 395 -21.27 21.53 -17.18
CA GLN A 395 -19.89 21.99 -17.15
C GLN A 395 -19.86 23.51 -16.92
N MET A 396 -19.17 23.91 -15.87
CA MET A 396 -18.96 25.28 -15.47
C MET A 396 -17.85 25.94 -16.31
N GLY A 397 -17.76 27.27 -16.26
CA GLY A 397 -16.78 28.06 -17.02
C GLY A 397 -15.34 27.80 -16.63
N ASP A 398 -15.10 27.42 -15.38
CA ASP A 398 -13.81 26.96 -14.87
C ASP A 398 -13.47 25.50 -15.27
N GLY A 399 -14.33 24.84 -16.06
CA GLY A 399 -14.18 23.46 -16.50
C GLY A 399 -14.71 22.40 -15.53
N THR A 400 -15.08 22.77 -14.30
CA THR A 400 -15.66 21.84 -13.31
C THR A 400 -17.06 21.40 -13.71
N TRP A 401 -17.56 20.31 -13.13
CA TRP A 401 -18.93 19.86 -13.37
C TRP A 401 -19.76 19.93 -12.09
N LYS A 402 -20.94 20.56 -12.17
CA LYS A 402 -21.85 20.72 -11.03
C LYS A 402 -23.27 20.27 -11.37
N TRP A 403 -23.95 19.65 -10.39
CA TRP A 403 -25.38 19.36 -10.50
C TRP A 403 -26.19 20.59 -10.13
N ILE A 404 -26.91 21.11 -11.11
CA ILE A 404 -27.74 22.30 -10.99
C ILE A 404 -29.21 21.90 -11.07
N GLU A 405 -30.05 22.52 -10.24
CA GLU A 405 -31.50 22.41 -10.32
C GLU A 405 -32.12 23.80 -10.29
N ASN A 406 -32.95 24.11 -11.29
CA ASN A 406 -33.62 25.40 -11.45
C ASN A 406 -32.65 26.60 -11.32
N GLY A 407 -31.46 26.48 -11.92
CA GLY A 407 -30.42 27.51 -11.88
C GLY A 407 -29.66 27.64 -10.55
N GLN A 408 -29.81 26.68 -9.62
CA GLN A 408 -29.16 26.68 -8.31
C GLN A 408 -28.34 25.40 -8.08
N PRO A 409 -27.20 25.46 -7.37
CA PRO A 409 -26.44 24.25 -7.02
C PRO A 409 -27.21 23.32 -6.10
N TYR A 410 -27.23 22.02 -6.40
CA TYR A 410 -28.04 21.04 -5.68
C TYR A 410 -27.27 20.31 -4.57
N THR A 411 -27.95 19.99 -3.47
CA THR A 411 -27.43 19.11 -2.40
C THR A 411 -28.33 17.90 -2.22
N GLY A 412 -27.76 16.70 -2.36
CA GLY A 412 -28.43 15.41 -2.18
C GLY A 412 -28.15 14.40 -3.29
N PHE A 413 -28.87 13.27 -3.27
CA PHE A 413 -28.78 12.22 -4.28
C PHE A 413 -29.49 12.54 -5.60
N ARG A 414 -28.82 12.27 -6.72
CA ARG A 414 -29.41 12.27 -8.06
C ARG A 414 -28.95 11.09 -8.91
N SER A 415 -29.87 10.59 -9.72
CA SER A 415 -29.60 9.52 -10.69
C SER A 415 -29.04 10.11 -11.97
N TYR A 416 -27.93 9.57 -12.44
CA TYR A 416 -27.25 9.99 -13.65
C TYR A 416 -26.57 8.77 -14.29
N TYR A 417 -26.79 8.52 -15.59
CA TYR A 417 -26.19 7.37 -16.30
C TYR A 417 -26.32 6.01 -15.55
N GLY A 418 -27.48 5.76 -14.94
CA GLY A 418 -27.79 4.48 -14.30
C GLY A 418 -27.23 4.25 -12.90
N ALA A 419 -26.62 5.27 -12.27
CA ALA A 419 -26.17 5.21 -10.88
C ALA A 419 -26.62 6.46 -10.09
N TYR A 420 -26.66 6.35 -8.77
CA TYR A 420 -26.92 7.49 -7.89
C TYR A 420 -25.60 8.12 -7.45
N TYR A 421 -25.54 9.44 -7.44
CA TYR A 421 -24.41 10.24 -6.99
C TYR A 421 -24.91 11.22 -5.93
N TYR A 422 -24.06 11.55 -4.96
CA TYR A 422 -24.38 12.53 -3.93
C TYR A 422 -23.67 13.85 -4.24
N PHE A 423 -24.42 14.95 -4.16
CA PHE A 423 -23.90 16.29 -4.41
C PHE A 423 -24.00 17.16 -3.16
N VAL A 424 -23.05 18.08 -2.98
CA VAL A 424 -23.09 19.15 -1.98
C VAL A 424 -22.80 20.46 -2.69
N ASN A 425 -23.73 21.41 -2.67
CA ASN A 425 -23.65 22.66 -3.43
C ASN A 425 -23.27 22.43 -4.91
N GLY A 426 -23.91 21.43 -5.51
CA GLY A 426 -23.70 20.97 -6.88
C GLY A 426 -22.44 20.13 -7.09
N GLU A 427 -21.52 20.05 -6.13
CA GLU A 427 -20.27 19.31 -6.28
C GLU A 427 -20.46 17.83 -5.96
N ARG A 428 -19.99 16.98 -6.87
CA ARG A 428 -20.03 15.52 -6.69
C ARG A 428 -19.14 15.11 -5.52
N GLN A 429 -19.68 14.29 -4.63
CA GLN A 429 -18.95 13.73 -3.50
C GLN A 429 -18.40 12.34 -3.83
N GLU A 430 -17.17 12.08 -3.39
CA GLU A 430 -16.44 10.84 -3.65
C GLU A 430 -15.79 10.31 -2.36
N ASN A 431 -15.59 8.99 -2.28
CA ASN A 431 -14.87 8.28 -1.20
C ASN A 431 -15.32 8.59 0.23
N GLN A 432 -16.60 8.87 0.45
CA GLN A 432 -17.06 9.34 1.76
C GLN A 432 -18.44 8.81 2.15
N TRP A 433 -18.67 8.79 3.46
CA TRP A 433 -19.96 8.51 4.05
C TRP A 433 -20.87 9.73 3.93
N VAL A 434 -22.11 9.51 3.54
CA VAL A 434 -23.13 10.56 3.41
C VAL A 434 -24.42 10.11 4.07
N SER A 435 -25.26 11.08 4.46
CA SER A 435 -26.52 10.83 5.15
C SER A 435 -27.68 11.53 4.44
N GLN A 436 -28.72 10.78 4.11
CA GLN A 436 -29.95 11.31 3.52
C GLN A 436 -31.13 10.37 3.79
N TRP A 437 -32.36 10.88 3.77
CA TRP A 437 -33.56 10.05 4.00
C TRP A 437 -33.51 9.23 5.31
N GLY A 438 -32.80 9.74 6.33
CA GLY A 438 -32.64 9.06 7.63
C GLY A 438 -31.74 7.82 7.63
N LYS A 439 -30.93 7.61 6.59
CA LYS A 439 -29.99 6.48 6.47
C LYS A 439 -28.59 6.97 6.14
N THR A 440 -27.63 6.06 6.31
CA THR A 440 -26.21 6.26 5.96
C THR A 440 -25.89 5.51 4.68
N TYR A 441 -25.09 6.12 3.82
CA TYR A 441 -24.65 5.58 2.53
C TYR A 441 -23.17 5.84 2.36
N TYR A 442 -22.56 5.17 1.38
CA TYR A 442 -21.20 5.47 0.96
C TYR A 442 -21.18 5.76 -0.54
N VAL A 443 -20.50 6.82 -0.93
CA VAL A 443 -20.18 7.11 -2.34
C VAL A 443 -18.73 6.71 -2.61
N GLY A 444 -18.53 5.89 -3.64
CA GLY A 444 -17.22 5.34 -4.01
C GLY A 444 -16.29 6.36 -4.65
N ALA A 445 -15.14 5.90 -5.11
CA ALA A 445 -14.12 6.73 -5.77
C ALA A 445 -14.59 7.31 -7.11
N ASP A 446 -15.53 6.63 -7.78
CA ASP A 446 -16.18 7.12 -9.00
C ASP A 446 -17.40 8.01 -8.71
N GLY A 447 -17.69 8.27 -7.43
CA GLY A 447 -18.83 9.04 -6.93
C GLY A 447 -20.15 8.27 -6.90
N ARG A 448 -20.18 7.03 -7.38
CA ARG A 448 -21.41 6.21 -7.38
C ARG A 448 -21.72 5.74 -5.98
N SER A 449 -23.00 5.68 -5.64
CA SER A 449 -23.44 5.03 -4.42
C SER A 449 -23.09 3.54 -4.43
N VAL A 450 -22.50 3.07 -3.34
CA VAL A 450 -22.09 1.68 -3.20
C VAL A 450 -23.29 0.77 -2.96
N GLN A 451 -23.28 -0.38 -3.63
CA GLN A 451 -24.30 -1.43 -3.53
C GLN A 451 -23.65 -2.79 -3.30
N GLY A 452 -24.45 -3.75 -2.86
CA GLY A 452 -24.04 -5.14 -2.71
C GLY A 452 -23.51 -5.50 -1.32
N LYS A 453 -22.94 -6.69 -1.26
CA LYS A 453 -22.44 -7.32 -0.02
C LYS A 453 -20.92 -7.35 0.02
N ALA A 454 -20.40 -7.40 1.24
CA ALA A 454 -18.96 -7.48 1.52
C ALA A 454 -18.11 -6.40 0.83
N TYR A 455 -18.69 -5.20 0.58
CA TYR A 455 -17.95 -4.09 0.00
C TYR A 455 -16.98 -3.52 1.05
N LYS A 456 -15.69 -3.45 0.72
CA LYS A 456 -14.65 -3.07 1.67
C LYS A 456 -14.43 -1.55 1.68
N ILE A 457 -14.55 -0.96 2.86
CA ILE A 457 -14.19 0.45 3.12
C ILE A 457 -13.17 0.42 4.26
N ASN A 458 -11.95 0.88 4.00
CA ASN A 458 -10.84 0.88 4.97
C ASN A 458 -10.62 -0.49 5.66
N GLY A 459 -10.74 -1.58 4.89
CA GLY A 459 -10.53 -2.95 5.38
C GLY A 459 -11.72 -3.58 6.11
N VAL A 460 -12.80 -2.84 6.35
CA VAL A 460 -14.05 -3.36 6.93
C VAL A 460 -15.06 -3.63 5.81
N ALA A 461 -15.63 -4.83 5.79
CA ALA A 461 -16.63 -5.23 4.82
C ALA A 461 -18.06 -4.87 5.28
N TYR A 462 -18.83 -4.22 4.42
CA TYR A 462 -20.18 -3.73 4.73
C TYR A 462 -21.24 -4.31 3.79
N ASP A 463 -22.48 -4.38 4.29
CA ASP A 463 -23.68 -4.73 3.52
C ASP A 463 -24.46 -3.46 3.15
N PHE A 464 -24.62 -3.20 1.86
CA PHE A 464 -25.43 -2.10 1.32
C PHE A 464 -26.71 -2.61 0.61
N GLY A 465 -26.95 -3.92 0.60
CA GLY A 465 -28.10 -4.55 -0.05
C GLY A 465 -27.89 -4.93 -1.51
N THR A 466 -28.60 -5.97 -1.95
CA THR A 466 -28.59 -6.48 -3.33
C THR A 466 -29.94 -6.36 -4.03
N ASP A 467 -30.85 -5.55 -3.47
CA ASP A 467 -32.26 -5.41 -3.86
C ASP A 467 -32.56 -4.01 -4.43
N ASN A 468 -31.61 -3.46 -5.18
CA ASN A 468 -31.62 -2.09 -5.71
C ASN A 468 -31.67 -0.98 -4.64
N THR A 469 -31.48 -1.31 -3.36
CA THR A 469 -31.16 -0.34 -2.31
C THR A 469 -29.65 -0.20 -2.14
N PHE A 470 -29.20 0.88 -1.49
CA PHE A 470 -27.79 1.22 -1.36
C PHE A 470 -27.43 1.86 -0.02
N TYR A 471 -28.31 1.71 0.98
CA TYR A 471 -28.05 2.20 2.33
C TYR A 471 -27.33 1.15 3.16
N LEU A 472 -26.49 1.60 4.09
CA LEU A 472 -25.76 0.75 5.01
C LEU A 472 -26.71 -0.07 5.89
N ARG A 473 -26.55 -1.39 5.89
CA ARG A 473 -27.25 -2.34 6.77
C ARG A 473 -26.40 -2.73 7.98
N GLY A 474 -25.09 -2.54 7.91
CA GLY A 474 -24.12 -2.83 8.97
C GLY A 474 -22.86 -3.50 8.45
N GLY A 475 -22.01 -3.96 9.38
CA GLY A 475 -20.87 -4.81 9.05
C GLY A 475 -21.34 -6.19 8.58
N GLU A 476 -20.79 -6.65 7.45
CA GLU A 476 -21.21 -7.92 6.84
C GLU A 476 -20.73 -9.12 7.69
N SER A 477 -21.56 -10.15 7.84
CA SER A 477 -21.22 -11.36 8.60
C SER A 477 -21.59 -12.64 7.87
N GLY A 478 -20.77 -13.68 8.04
CA GLY A 478 -20.99 -15.02 7.46
C GLY A 478 -19.87 -15.47 6.54
N TYR A 479 -20.05 -16.65 5.93
CA TYR A 479 -19.14 -17.20 4.92
C TYR A 479 -19.51 -16.68 3.54
N LEU A 480 -18.69 -15.79 2.99
CA LEU A 480 -19.01 -14.99 1.81
C LEU A 480 -17.88 -15.00 0.81
N ASN A 481 -18.23 -14.98 -0.48
CA ASN A 481 -17.26 -14.82 -1.55
C ASN A 481 -16.84 -13.36 -1.64
N THR A 482 -15.60 -13.06 -1.29
CA THR A 482 -15.01 -11.72 -1.38
C THR A 482 -14.11 -11.62 -2.60
N SER A 483 -13.55 -10.44 -2.88
CA SER A 483 -12.50 -10.27 -3.90
C SER A 483 -11.31 -11.22 -3.70
N ASP A 484 -11.03 -11.61 -2.44
CA ASP A 484 -9.89 -12.44 -2.08
C ASP A 484 -10.28 -13.93 -1.98
N GLY A 485 -11.50 -14.26 -2.43
CA GLY A 485 -12.13 -15.58 -2.32
C GLY A 485 -13.05 -15.70 -1.10
N TRP A 486 -13.48 -16.93 -0.81
CA TRP A 486 -14.38 -17.20 0.30
C TRP A 486 -13.73 -16.89 1.65
N ARG A 487 -14.43 -16.11 2.49
CA ARG A 487 -13.99 -15.71 3.83
C ARG A 487 -15.13 -15.81 4.83
N TRP A 488 -14.81 -16.15 6.07
CA TRP A 488 -15.71 -15.91 7.20
C TRP A 488 -15.49 -14.50 7.76
N LEU A 489 -16.55 -13.71 7.78
CA LEU A 489 -16.58 -12.36 8.33
C LEU A 489 -17.47 -12.31 9.57
N GLU A 490 -17.08 -11.52 10.56
CA GLU A 490 -17.94 -11.13 11.69
C GLU A 490 -17.90 -9.61 11.82
N ASN A 491 -19.07 -8.98 11.71
CA ASN A 491 -19.24 -7.53 11.71
C ASN A 491 -18.24 -6.79 10.80
N GLY A 492 -18.02 -7.34 9.60
CA GLY A 492 -17.15 -6.79 8.57
C GLY A 492 -15.67 -7.13 8.71
N GLN A 493 -15.25 -7.84 9.76
CA GLN A 493 -13.85 -8.20 10.00
C GLN A 493 -13.57 -9.68 9.74
N LEU A 494 -12.34 -10.00 9.36
CA LEU A 494 -11.89 -11.37 9.14
C LEU A 494 -11.87 -12.14 10.47
N TYR A 495 -12.50 -13.30 10.49
CA TYR A 495 -12.65 -14.12 11.69
C TYR A 495 -11.55 -15.19 11.83
N THR A 496 -11.04 -15.38 13.05
CA THR A 496 -10.16 -16.49 13.41
C THR A 496 -10.80 -17.26 14.55
N GLY A 497 -11.00 -18.57 14.38
CA GLY A 497 -11.66 -19.42 15.37
C GLY A 497 -12.59 -20.46 14.74
N PHE A 498 -13.32 -21.18 15.59
CA PHE A 498 -14.37 -22.12 15.16
C PHE A 498 -15.70 -21.44 14.93
N ARG A 499 -16.36 -21.80 13.83
CA ARG A 499 -17.75 -21.42 13.59
C ARG A 499 -18.60 -22.58 13.12
N MET A 500 -19.76 -22.72 13.77
CA MET A 500 -20.77 -23.69 13.37
C MET A 500 -21.44 -23.23 12.08
N TYR A 501 -21.39 -24.08 11.05
CA TYR A 501 -21.99 -23.81 9.75
C TYR A 501 -22.45 -25.12 9.14
N TYR A 502 -23.68 -25.20 8.62
CA TYR A 502 -24.22 -26.43 8.01
C TYR A 502 -24.01 -27.72 8.85
N GLY A 503 -24.18 -27.63 10.17
CA GLY A 503 -24.16 -28.79 11.08
C GLY A 503 -22.78 -29.31 11.50
N ALA A 504 -21.69 -28.64 11.14
CA ALA A 504 -20.34 -28.94 11.63
C ALA A 504 -19.56 -27.67 11.97
N TYR A 505 -18.50 -27.80 12.77
CA TYR A 505 -17.58 -26.69 13.02
C TYR A 505 -16.53 -26.61 11.90
N TYR A 506 -16.25 -25.39 11.46
CA TYR A 506 -15.16 -25.07 10.55
C TYR A 506 -14.20 -24.15 11.25
N TYR A 507 -12.89 -24.36 11.05
CA TYR A 507 -11.87 -23.50 11.63
C TYR A 507 -11.38 -22.49 10.59
N PHE A 508 -11.31 -21.22 10.99
CA PHE A 508 -10.86 -20.14 10.14
C PHE A 508 -9.62 -19.48 10.73
N ILE A 509 -8.70 -19.07 9.85
CA ILE A 509 -7.56 -18.21 10.19
C ILE A 509 -7.63 -17.01 9.25
N ASN A 510 -7.78 -15.80 9.79
CA ASN A 510 -7.97 -14.57 9.02
C ASN A 510 -9.08 -14.73 7.97
N GLY A 511 -10.20 -15.33 8.37
CA GLY A 511 -11.36 -15.64 7.55
C GLY A 511 -11.18 -16.81 6.60
N VAL A 512 -9.97 -17.37 6.43
CA VAL A 512 -9.70 -18.47 5.51
C VAL A 512 -10.03 -19.81 6.15
N ARG A 513 -10.91 -20.59 5.53
CA ARG A 513 -11.25 -21.95 5.96
C ARG A 513 -10.02 -22.85 5.94
N GLN A 514 -9.78 -23.59 7.02
CA GLN A 514 -8.68 -24.54 7.13
C GLN A 514 -9.14 -25.97 6.82
N GLU A 515 -8.24 -26.79 6.28
CA GLU A 515 -8.48 -28.18 5.85
C GLU A 515 -7.32 -29.07 6.31
N ASN A 516 -7.61 -30.36 6.56
CA ASN A 516 -6.64 -31.39 7.00
C ASN A 516 -5.73 -30.95 8.15
N LYS A 517 -6.31 -30.35 9.20
CA LYS A 517 -5.55 -29.64 10.22
C LYS A 517 -5.99 -29.97 11.63
N TRP A 518 -5.01 -30.23 12.49
CA TRP A 518 -5.20 -30.27 13.94
C TRP A 518 -5.36 -28.86 14.50
N VAL A 519 -6.38 -28.67 15.34
CA VAL A 519 -6.75 -27.38 15.91
C VAL A 519 -6.96 -27.54 17.41
N LYS A 520 -6.51 -26.55 18.20
CA LYS A 520 -6.82 -26.46 19.63
C LYS A 520 -7.72 -25.25 19.87
N GLU A 521 -8.86 -25.48 20.49
CA GLU A 521 -9.84 -24.44 20.81
C GLU A 521 -10.65 -24.87 22.04
N TRP A 522 -11.13 -23.94 22.86
CA TRP A 522 -11.93 -24.26 24.06
C TRP A 522 -11.29 -25.33 24.98
N GLY A 523 -9.95 -25.31 25.09
CA GLY A 523 -9.17 -26.29 25.89
C GLY A 523 -9.12 -27.71 25.33
N ASN A 524 -9.68 -27.96 24.15
CA ASN A 524 -9.79 -29.27 23.52
C ASN A 524 -9.00 -29.33 22.21
N THR A 525 -8.71 -30.54 21.73
CA THR A 525 -8.08 -30.77 20.42
C THR A 525 -9.13 -31.29 19.45
N TYR A 526 -9.09 -30.82 18.20
CA TYR A 526 -9.99 -31.15 17.12
C TYR A 526 -9.18 -31.41 15.85
N TYR A 527 -9.81 -32.04 14.86
CA TYR A 527 -9.26 -32.13 13.52
C TYR A 527 -10.32 -31.68 12.51
N VAL A 528 -9.94 -30.78 11.59
CA VAL A 528 -10.76 -30.42 10.44
C VAL A 528 -10.30 -31.23 9.24
N GLY A 529 -11.23 -31.94 8.59
CA GLY A 529 -10.96 -32.83 7.45
C GLY A 529 -10.69 -32.08 6.15
N ALA A 530 -10.58 -32.83 5.06
CA ALA A 530 -10.30 -32.28 3.73
C ALA A 530 -11.42 -31.36 3.18
N ASP A 531 -12.65 -31.55 3.64
CA ASP A 531 -13.79 -30.67 3.31
C ASP A 531 -13.91 -29.46 4.27
N GLY A 532 -12.98 -29.35 5.23
CA GLY A 532 -12.90 -28.31 6.25
C GLY A 532 -13.80 -28.53 7.46
N ARG A 533 -14.61 -29.61 7.48
CA ARG A 533 -15.49 -29.92 8.61
C ARG A 533 -14.71 -30.56 9.75
N SER A 534 -15.06 -30.21 10.98
CA SER A 534 -14.61 -30.94 12.16
C SER A 534 -15.02 -32.41 12.07
N VAL A 535 -14.06 -33.32 12.23
CA VAL A 535 -14.29 -34.77 12.11
C VAL A 535 -14.98 -35.32 13.36
N GLN A 536 -15.66 -36.45 13.18
CA GLN A 536 -16.43 -37.13 14.22
C GLN A 536 -16.37 -38.65 13.99
N GLY A 537 -16.56 -39.44 15.04
CA GLY A 537 -16.64 -40.90 14.99
C GLY A 537 -15.72 -41.59 15.98
N ASP A 538 -15.97 -42.88 16.21
CA ASP A 538 -15.16 -43.71 17.09
C ASP A 538 -13.83 -44.15 16.46
N ALA A 539 -13.69 -44.00 15.13
CA ALA A 539 -12.47 -44.27 14.38
C ALA A 539 -12.37 -43.34 13.15
N TYR A 540 -11.47 -42.36 13.22
CA TYR A 540 -11.08 -41.54 12.07
C TYR A 540 -9.56 -41.67 11.88
N ILE A 541 -9.14 -42.04 10.66
CA ILE A 541 -7.73 -42.32 10.36
C ILE A 541 -7.04 -41.05 9.89
N ILE A 542 -5.99 -40.63 10.60
CA ILE A 542 -5.17 -39.47 10.25
C ILE A 542 -3.73 -39.96 10.21
N ASP A 543 -3.10 -39.86 9.04
CA ASP A 543 -1.72 -40.30 8.80
C ASP A 543 -1.43 -41.74 9.28
N GLY A 544 -2.41 -42.64 9.09
CA GLY A 544 -2.33 -44.06 9.45
C GLY A 544 -2.69 -44.38 10.91
N VAL A 545 -2.92 -43.40 11.76
CA VAL A 545 -3.30 -43.57 13.17
C VAL A 545 -4.81 -43.40 13.33
N ALA A 546 -5.46 -44.34 14.03
CA ALA A 546 -6.88 -44.26 14.34
C ALA A 546 -7.15 -43.42 15.60
N TYR A 547 -8.01 -42.41 15.48
CA TYR A 547 -8.41 -41.52 16.55
C TYR A 547 -9.91 -41.59 16.83
N ASN A 548 -10.29 -41.39 18.09
CA ASN A 548 -11.69 -41.30 18.51
C ASN A 548 -12.06 -39.83 18.76
N PHE A 549 -13.03 -39.31 18.01
CA PHE A 549 -13.60 -37.96 18.17
C PHE A 549 -15.03 -37.99 18.72
N GLY A 550 -15.53 -39.18 19.06
CA GLY A 550 -16.86 -39.40 19.62
C GLY A 550 -18.00 -39.29 18.63
N THR A 551 -19.21 -39.64 19.04
CA THR A 551 -20.44 -39.62 18.22
C THR A 551 -21.53 -38.69 18.79
N ASN A 552 -21.20 -37.88 19.80
CA ASN A 552 -22.12 -37.01 20.55
C ASN A 552 -22.17 -35.54 20.08
N GLY A 553 -21.59 -35.21 18.92
CA GLY A 553 -21.61 -33.85 18.36
C GLY A 553 -20.68 -32.85 19.05
N THR A 554 -19.72 -33.31 19.87
CA THR A 554 -18.71 -32.44 20.48
C THR A 554 -17.42 -32.34 19.65
N PHE A 555 -17.18 -33.25 18.72
CA PHE A 555 -16.07 -33.25 17.73
C PHE A 555 -14.64 -33.22 18.30
N ASN A 556 -14.48 -33.21 19.61
CA ASN A 556 -13.17 -33.15 20.25
C ASN A 556 -12.54 -34.54 20.35
N LEU A 557 -11.23 -34.56 20.20
CA LEU A 557 -10.39 -35.74 20.36
C LEU A 557 -10.54 -36.31 21.77
N ARG A 558 -10.86 -37.61 21.84
CA ARG A 558 -10.91 -38.41 23.08
C ARG A 558 -9.64 -39.21 23.32
N GLY A 559 -8.84 -39.41 22.28
CA GLY A 559 -7.59 -40.17 22.31
C GLY A 559 -7.42 -41.02 21.05
N THR A 560 -6.40 -41.89 21.07
CA THR A 560 -6.25 -42.95 20.07
C THR A 560 -7.33 -44.01 20.26
N ALA A 561 -7.74 -44.65 19.16
CA ALA A 561 -8.81 -45.63 19.16
C ALA A 561 -8.26 -47.07 19.25
N SER A 562 -8.98 -47.94 19.98
CA SER A 562 -8.66 -49.36 20.13
C SER A 562 -9.91 -50.22 19.92
N GLY A 563 -9.75 -51.40 19.31
CA GLY A 563 -10.83 -52.35 19.05
C GLY A 563 -10.94 -52.74 17.57
N TYR A 564 -12.01 -53.48 17.24
CA TYR A 564 -12.34 -53.83 15.86
C TYR A 564 -13.14 -52.70 15.20
N LEU A 565 -12.44 -51.80 14.52
CA LEU A 565 -12.96 -50.52 14.07
C LEU A 565 -13.18 -50.51 12.56
N TYR A 566 -14.19 -49.78 12.11
CA TYR A 566 -14.42 -49.56 10.68
C TYR A 566 -13.48 -48.47 10.17
N ASP A 567 -12.69 -48.80 9.15
CA ASP A 567 -11.75 -47.89 8.50
C ASP A 567 -11.87 -47.90 6.96
N GLY A 568 -12.88 -48.60 6.42
CA GLY A 568 -13.13 -48.69 4.99
C GLY A 568 -12.13 -49.57 4.23
N SER A 569 -11.31 -50.38 4.91
CA SER A 569 -10.40 -51.32 4.27
C SER A 569 -11.12 -52.35 3.38
N LYS A 570 -10.46 -52.84 2.35
CA LYS A 570 -11.01 -53.91 1.49
C LYS A 570 -11.13 -55.27 2.19
N TYR A 571 -10.67 -55.37 3.44
CA TYR A 571 -10.62 -56.61 4.21
C TYR A 571 -11.74 -56.65 5.24
N ASN A 572 -12.23 -57.85 5.51
CA ASN A 572 -13.21 -58.15 6.55
C ASN A 572 -14.42 -57.18 6.63
N GLY A 573 -14.90 -56.68 5.48
CA GLY A 573 -16.05 -55.77 5.41
C GLY A 573 -15.77 -54.32 5.80
N GLY A 574 -14.52 -53.86 5.71
CA GLY A 574 -14.13 -52.50 6.12
C GLY A 574 -13.62 -52.38 7.54
N TYR A 575 -13.42 -53.51 8.24
CA TYR A 575 -13.02 -53.52 9.65
C TYR A 575 -11.63 -54.10 9.83
N ARG A 576 -10.83 -53.43 10.66
CA ARG A 576 -9.53 -53.92 11.14
C ARG A 576 -9.40 -53.71 12.64
N TRP A 577 -8.55 -54.51 13.29
CA TRP A 577 -8.23 -54.37 14.69
C TRP A 577 -7.14 -53.34 14.92
N TYR A 578 -7.42 -52.38 15.81
CA TYR A 578 -6.50 -51.35 16.24
C TYR A 578 -6.20 -51.49 17.75
N GLU A 579 -4.96 -51.19 18.15
CA GLU A 579 -4.55 -50.98 19.54
C GLU A 579 -3.75 -49.68 19.63
N ASP A 580 -4.20 -48.78 20.50
CA ASP A 580 -3.66 -47.44 20.72
C ASP A 580 -3.43 -46.67 19.40
N GLY A 581 -4.38 -46.80 18.48
CA GLY A 581 -4.38 -46.15 17.18
C GLY A 581 -3.61 -46.88 16.08
N ASN A 582 -2.90 -47.97 16.39
CA ASN A 582 -2.08 -48.72 15.43
C ASN A 582 -2.72 -50.05 15.05
N LEU A 583 -2.44 -50.55 13.84
CA LEU A 583 -2.91 -51.86 13.39
C LEU A 583 -2.28 -52.98 14.23
N TYR A 584 -3.11 -53.92 14.68
CA TYR A 584 -2.69 -54.97 15.60
C TYR A 584 -2.38 -56.29 14.89
N THR A 585 -1.26 -56.91 15.29
CA THR A 585 -0.91 -58.29 14.91
C THR A 585 -0.83 -59.15 16.15
N GLY A 586 -1.63 -60.21 16.22
CA GLY A 586 -1.67 -61.11 17.36
C GLY A 586 -3.06 -61.70 17.62
N PHE A 587 -3.26 -62.24 18.82
CA PHE A 587 -4.47 -62.95 19.21
C PHE A 587 -5.28 -62.14 20.22
N ARG A 588 -6.53 -61.85 19.90
CA ARG A 588 -7.36 -60.96 20.72
C ARG A 588 -8.75 -61.53 20.97
N TYR A 589 -9.19 -61.43 22.22
CA TYR A 589 -10.53 -61.84 22.61
C TYR A 589 -11.56 -60.80 22.17
N TYR A 590 -12.55 -61.24 21.41
CA TYR A 590 -13.63 -60.41 20.88
C TYR A 590 -14.88 -61.27 20.69
N THR A 591 -16.09 -60.72 20.82
CA THR A 591 -17.37 -61.45 20.58
C THR A 591 -17.49 -62.85 21.23
N GLY A 592 -16.86 -63.10 22.38
CA GLY A 592 -16.96 -64.38 23.09
C GLY A 592 -15.95 -65.48 22.68
N THR A 593 -14.94 -65.18 21.86
CA THR A 593 -13.83 -66.11 21.55
C THR A 593 -12.58 -65.31 21.14
N TYR A 594 -11.46 -65.99 20.87
CA TYR A 594 -10.26 -65.35 20.34
C TYR A 594 -10.23 -65.34 18.81
N TYR A 595 -9.64 -64.30 18.25
CA TYR A 595 -9.42 -64.09 16.83
C TYR A 595 -7.97 -63.71 16.57
N TRP A 596 -7.41 -64.16 15.44
CA TRP A 596 -6.06 -63.82 15.03
C TRP A 596 -6.06 -62.71 14.00
N PHE A 597 -5.24 -61.69 14.24
CA PHE A 597 -5.08 -60.53 13.38
C PHE A 597 -3.66 -60.43 12.86
N VAL A 598 -3.51 -59.98 11.62
CA VAL A 598 -2.23 -59.59 11.01
C VAL A 598 -2.46 -58.23 10.37
N ASP A 599 -1.74 -57.21 10.81
CA ASP A 599 -1.94 -55.81 10.44
C ASP A 599 -3.41 -55.38 10.54
N GLY A 600 -4.04 -55.78 11.65
CA GLY A 600 -5.45 -55.56 11.95
C GLY A 600 -6.43 -56.44 11.15
N VAL A 601 -5.98 -57.19 10.15
CA VAL A 601 -6.83 -58.04 9.30
C VAL A 601 -7.10 -59.37 9.99
N ARG A 602 -8.38 -59.72 10.19
CA ARG A 602 -8.80 -60.98 10.79
C ARG A 602 -8.50 -62.15 9.85
N GLN A 603 -7.71 -63.11 10.34
CA GLN A 603 -7.30 -64.30 9.60
C GLN A 603 -8.22 -65.49 9.89
N ASN A 604 -8.92 -65.95 8.86
CA ASN A 604 -9.80 -67.12 8.94
C ASN A 604 -9.02 -68.42 8.71
N ALA A 605 -9.59 -69.55 9.13
CA ALA A 605 -9.17 -70.93 8.87
C ALA A 605 -7.65 -71.17 9.01
N GLY A 606 -7.20 -71.60 10.18
CA GLY A 606 -5.86 -72.16 10.30
C GLY A 606 -5.29 -72.22 11.71
N TRP A 607 -4.11 -72.85 11.78
CA TRP A 607 -3.32 -72.97 13.00
C TRP A 607 -2.69 -71.64 13.38
N ARG A 608 -2.71 -71.32 14.67
CA ARG A 608 -2.17 -70.09 15.27
C ARG A 608 -1.38 -70.44 16.52
N GLU A 609 -0.42 -69.60 16.88
CA GLU A 609 0.37 -69.75 18.10
C GLU A 609 0.33 -68.47 18.92
N ALA A 610 -0.03 -68.58 20.19
CA ALA A 610 -0.09 -67.45 21.13
C ALA A 610 0.18 -67.96 22.55
N TRP A 611 0.85 -67.16 23.38
CA TRP A 611 1.16 -67.53 24.78
C TRP A 611 1.79 -68.93 24.94
N GLY A 612 2.60 -69.36 23.96
CA GLY A 612 3.24 -70.69 23.92
C GLY A 612 2.29 -71.87 23.71
N ASN A 613 1.04 -71.64 23.26
CA ASN A 613 0.08 -72.69 22.96
C ASN A 613 -0.39 -72.61 21.50
N LYS A 614 -0.81 -73.76 20.97
CA LYS A 614 -1.35 -73.88 19.61
C LYS A 614 -2.87 -73.78 19.62
N TYR A 615 -3.43 -73.02 18.68
CA TYR A 615 -4.86 -72.77 18.52
C TYR A 615 -5.27 -73.04 17.08
N TYR A 616 -6.56 -73.19 16.83
CA TYR A 616 -7.11 -73.21 15.47
C TYR A 616 -8.27 -72.22 15.35
N THR A 617 -8.24 -71.37 14.34
CA THR A 617 -9.39 -70.52 13.98
C THR A 617 -10.19 -71.17 12.86
N ASP A 618 -11.51 -71.16 12.96
CA ASP A 618 -12.42 -71.71 11.95
C ASP A 618 -12.57 -70.79 10.72
N ALA A 619 -13.42 -71.17 9.77
CA ALA A 619 -13.70 -70.39 8.56
C ALA A 619 -14.26 -68.99 8.82
N SER A 620 -14.83 -68.74 10.01
CA SER A 620 -15.28 -67.42 10.44
C SER A 620 -14.22 -66.62 11.20
N GLY A 621 -13.07 -67.24 11.49
CA GLY A 621 -11.94 -66.68 12.22
C GLY A 621 -12.00 -66.92 13.73
N ARG A 622 -13.02 -67.63 14.23
CA ARG A 622 -13.23 -67.89 15.65
C ARG A 622 -12.31 -69.00 16.12
N ALA A 623 -11.64 -68.81 17.25
CA ALA A 623 -10.93 -69.89 17.92
C ALA A 623 -11.92 -70.98 18.35
N VAL A 624 -11.62 -72.22 17.97
CA VAL A 624 -12.50 -73.37 18.18
C VAL A 624 -12.31 -74.00 19.56
N GLN A 625 -13.31 -74.75 20.00
CA GLN A 625 -13.30 -75.56 21.22
C GLN A 625 -13.76 -76.98 20.93
N GLY A 626 -13.53 -77.86 21.90
CA GLY A 626 -13.93 -79.24 21.82
C GLY A 626 -13.20 -80.00 20.73
N TRP A 627 -13.82 -81.08 20.28
CA TRP A 627 -13.28 -81.92 19.23
C TRP A 627 -13.57 -81.31 17.86
N GLN A 628 -12.52 -81.10 17.08
CA GLN A 628 -12.59 -80.52 15.74
C GLN A 628 -11.86 -81.42 14.75
N THR A 629 -12.40 -81.55 13.55
CA THR A 629 -11.74 -82.30 12.46
C THR A 629 -11.13 -81.30 11.49
N ILE A 630 -9.81 -81.32 11.36
CA ILE A 630 -9.02 -80.38 10.55
C ILE A 630 -8.16 -81.20 9.60
N ASN A 631 -8.35 -81.03 8.30
CA ASN A 631 -7.64 -81.78 7.25
C ASN A 631 -7.65 -83.31 7.46
N GLY A 632 -8.78 -83.86 7.93
CA GLY A 632 -8.97 -85.30 8.13
C GLY A 632 -8.49 -85.86 9.48
N GLN A 633 -7.80 -85.06 10.30
CA GLN A 633 -7.35 -85.46 11.64
C GLN A 633 -8.18 -84.76 12.72
N ARG A 634 -8.52 -85.48 13.81
CA ARG A 634 -9.30 -84.94 14.94
C ARG A 634 -8.38 -84.32 15.99
N TYR A 635 -8.68 -83.11 16.44
CA TYR A 635 -7.94 -82.37 17.46
C TYR A 635 -8.88 -81.91 18.58
N PHE A 636 -8.40 -81.85 19.82
CA PHE A 636 -9.19 -81.38 20.97
C PHE A 636 -8.68 -80.04 21.49
N PHE A 637 -9.54 -79.02 21.55
CA PHE A 637 -9.19 -77.64 21.94
C PHE A 637 -9.74 -77.21 23.32
N GLY A 638 -10.12 -78.18 24.16
CA GLY A 638 -10.73 -77.91 25.46
C GLY A 638 -12.17 -77.37 25.37
N ASN A 639 -12.93 -77.45 26.46
CA ASN A 639 -14.32 -76.96 26.55
C ASN A 639 -14.52 -75.93 27.68
N ASP A 640 -13.42 -75.37 28.19
CA ASP A 640 -13.34 -74.62 29.45
C ASP A 640 -13.02 -73.13 29.25
N GLY A 641 -13.15 -72.60 28.03
CA GLY A 641 -12.82 -71.20 27.74
C GLY A 641 -11.35 -70.96 27.39
N THR A 642 -10.52 -72.01 27.27
CA THR A 642 -9.07 -71.84 27.03
C THR A 642 -8.62 -71.97 25.58
N TYR A 643 -9.39 -72.64 24.70
CA TYR A 643 -9.25 -72.70 23.24
C TYR A 643 -7.96 -73.31 22.66
N TYR A 644 -6.96 -73.64 23.50
CA TYR A 644 -5.71 -74.20 23.02
C TYR A 644 -5.79 -75.71 22.82
N LEU A 645 -4.95 -76.22 21.93
CA LEU A 645 -4.81 -77.63 21.62
C LEU A 645 -4.38 -78.43 22.84
N ARG A 646 -5.07 -79.54 23.09
CA ARG A 646 -4.84 -80.47 24.18
C ARG A 646 -4.66 -81.87 23.62
N ASN A 647 -3.93 -82.70 24.36
CA ASN A 647 -3.94 -84.14 24.15
C ASN A 647 -5.38 -84.68 24.26
N ALA A 648 -5.63 -85.84 23.68
CA ALA A 648 -6.96 -86.46 23.70
C ALA A 648 -7.50 -86.77 25.11
N ASP A 649 -6.61 -86.88 26.10
CA ASP A 649 -6.95 -87.05 27.53
C ASP A 649 -7.29 -85.72 28.24
N GLY A 650 -7.20 -84.58 27.54
CA GLY A 650 -7.48 -83.24 28.06
C GLY A 650 -6.28 -82.52 28.69
N SER A 651 -5.12 -83.18 28.80
CA SER A 651 -3.88 -82.55 29.25
C SER A 651 -3.35 -81.53 28.23
N LYS A 652 -2.56 -80.56 28.71
CA LYS A 652 -1.98 -79.51 27.86
C LYS A 652 -1.03 -80.12 26.83
N PHE A 653 -1.21 -79.79 25.55
CA PHE A 653 -0.29 -80.18 24.49
C PHE A 653 0.90 -79.22 24.43
N THR A 654 2.13 -79.75 24.37
CA THR A 654 3.38 -78.96 24.30
C THR A 654 4.30 -79.37 23.14
N GLY A 655 3.90 -80.37 22.34
CA GLY A 655 4.71 -80.89 21.22
C GLY A 655 4.48 -80.14 19.91
N ASP A 656 5.11 -80.62 18.85
CA ASP A 656 4.88 -80.15 17.48
C ASP A 656 3.63 -80.79 16.89
N LEU A 657 2.95 -80.07 15.99
CA LEU A 657 1.66 -80.52 15.48
C LEU A 657 1.74 -81.88 14.75
N SER A 658 2.90 -82.20 14.16
CA SER A 658 3.20 -83.51 13.56
C SER A 658 3.10 -84.68 14.54
N ASP A 659 3.31 -84.41 15.83
CA ASP A 659 3.37 -85.42 16.88
C ASP A 659 2.00 -85.62 17.54
N TYR A 660 0.98 -84.89 17.08
CA TYR A 660 -0.36 -84.96 17.64
C TYR A 660 -1.01 -86.31 17.32
N ASN A 661 -1.22 -87.13 18.36
CA ASN A 661 -1.95 -88.38 18.22
C ASN A 661 -3.39 -88.24 18.73
N SER A 662 -4.36 -88.28 17.81
CA SER A 662 -5.78 -88.25 18.13
C SER A 662 -6.33 -89.58 18.65
N ASN A 663 -5.53 -90.65 18.53
CA ASN A 663 -5.89 -92.00 18.91
C ASN A 663 -5.26 -92.33 20.26
N THR A 664 -5.95 -91.94 21.33
CA THR A 664 -5.71 -92.56 22.61
C THR A 664 -6.52 -93.85 22.67
N ASN A 665 -5.82 -94.98 22.79
CA ASN A 665 -6.37 -96.17 23.44
C ASN A 665 -6.55 -95.84 24.95
N SER A 666 -7.32 -94.79 25.21
CA SER A 666 -7.63 -94.26 26.54
C SER A 666 -8.66 -95.19 27.13
N THR A 667 -8.18 -96.02 28.04
CA THR A 667 -9.01 -96.80 28.93
C THR A 667 -9.98 -95.87 29.64
N LYS A 668 -11.28 -96.04 29.34
CA LYS A 668 -12.33 -95.11 29.75
C LYS A 668 -12.37 -95.01 31.29
N SER A 669 -12.52 -93.79 31.80
CA SER A 669 -12.78 -93.49 33.21
C SER A 669 -14.17 -92.86 33.35
N GLY A 670 -14.92 -93.22 34.40
CA GLY A 670 -16.26 -92.69 34.68
C GLY A 670 -17.24 -93.77 35.13
N TYR A 671 -18.50 -93.38 35.40
CA TYR A 671 -19.59 -94.31 35.67
C TYR A 671 -20.18 -94.84 34.36
N LEU A 672 -19.71 -96.01 33.93
CA LEU A 672 -19.96 -96.55 32.61
C LEU A 672 -20.92 -97.72 32.67
N TYR A 673 -21.79 -97.83 31.66
CA TYR A 673 -22.61 -99.02 31.47
C TYR A 673 -21.74 -100.16 30.95
N ASP A 674 -21.73 -101.27 31.67
CA ASP A 674 -21.00 -102.49 31.31
C ASP A 674 -21.84 -103.77 31.40
N GLY A 675 -23.15 -103.63 31.64
CA GLY A 675 -24.09 -104.75 31.71
C GLY A 675 -23.98 -105.60 32.98
N SER A 676 -23.24 -105.14 33.99
CA SER A 676 -23.16 -105.85 35.27
C SER A 676 -24.52 -105.96 35.98
N GLN A 677 -24.68 -106.95 36.86
CA GLN A 677 -25.89 -107.11 37.67
C GLN A 677 -26.08 -106.00 38.72
N TYR A 678 -25.08 -105.11 38.88
CA TYR A 678 -25.04 -104.09 39.91
C TYR A 678 -25.48 -102.72 39.38
N ASN A 679 -26.14 -101.94 40.25
CA ASN A 679 -26.54 -100.55 40.01
C ASN A 679 -27.17 -100.26 38.61
N GLY A 680 -27.98 -101.18 38.08
CA GLY A 680 -28.64 -101.03 36.78
C GLY A 680 -27.73 -101.22 35.56
N GLY A 681 -26.63 -101.95 35.70
CA GLY A 681 -25.67 -102.19 34.61
C GLY A 681 -24.49 -101.24 34.58
N TYR A 682 -24.28 -100.43 35.62
CA TYR A 682 -23.24 -99.39 35.66
C TYR A 682 -22.21 -99.67 36.74
N ARG A 683 -20.93 -99.47 36.40
CA ARG A 683 -19.81 -99.47 37.34
C ARG A 683 -18.86 -98.31 37.07
N TRP A 684 -18.16 -97.85 38.11
CA TRP A 684 -17.14 -96.81 38.00
C TRP A 684 -15.80 -97.40 37.58
N TYR A 685 -15.26 -96.87 36.49
CA TYR A 685 -13.93 -97.19 36.00
C TYR A 685 -12.98 -96.02 36.22
N GLU A 686 -11.74 -96.32 36.59
CA GLU A 686 -10.61 -95.41 36.44
C GLU A 686 -9.54 -96.11 35.62
N ASN A 687 -9.17 -95.51 34.49
CA ASN A 687 -8.19 -96.02 33.54
C ASN A 687 -8.49 -97.47 33.14
N GLY A 688 -9.78 -97.80 32.95
CA GLY A 688 -10.25 -99.12 32.54
C GLY A 688 -10.23 -100.20 33.63
N GLN A 689 -9.88 -99.85 34.86
CA GLN A 689 -9.97 -100.72 36.03
C GLN A 689 -11.16 -100.33 36.91
N LEU A 690 -11.72 -101.31 37.62
CA LEU A 690 -12.80 -101.09 38.57
C LEU A 690 -12.31 -100.27 39.76
N TYR A 691 -13.00 -99.17 40.04
CA TYR A 691 -12.55 -98.19 41.02
C TYR A 691 -13.10 -98.46 42.43
N THR A 692 -12.24 -98.34 43.44
CA THR A 692 -12.63 -98.38 44.85
C THR A 692 -12.22 -97.06 45.52
N GLY A 693 -13.18 -96.36 46.11
CA GLY A 693 -12.96 -95.07 46.76
C GLY A 693 -14.09 -94.07 46.57
N PHE A 694 -13.83 -92.81 46.94
CA PHE A 694 -14.77 -91.71 46.75
C PHE A 694 -14.56 -91.01 45.41
N ARG A 695 -15.65 -90.80 44.68
CA ARG A 695 -15.62 -90.02 43.45
C ARG A 695 -16.75 -89.02 43.36
N PHE A 696 -16.40 -87.78 43.01
CA PHE A 696 -17.38 -86.71 42.78
C PHE A 696 -18.06 -86.92 41.43
N TYR A 697 -19.38 -87.01 41.44
CA TYR A 697 -20.20 -87.21 40.26
C TYR A 697 -21.58 -86.57 40.48
N MET A 698 -22.22 -86.01 39.45
CA MET A 698 -23.56 -85.41 39.52
C MET A 698 -23.83 -84.54 40.78
N GLY A 699 -22.87 -83.71 41.18
CA GLY A 699 -23.01 -82.72 42.25
C GLY A 699 -22.83 -83.23 43.68
N THR A 700 -22.33 -84.45 43.90
CA THR A 700 -21.95 -84.97 45.23
C THR A 700 -20.88 -86.07 45.12
N TYR A 701 -20.34 -86.51 46.25
CA TYR A 701 -19.46 -87.68 46.31
C TYR A 701 -20.25 -88.98 46.40
N TYR A 702 -19.75 -90.03 45.75
CA TYR A 702 -20.26 -91.39 45.83
C TYR A 702 -19.13 -92.34 46.25
N TRP A 703 -19.46 -93.38 47.02
CA TRP A 703 -18.52 -94.41 47.40
C TRP A 703 -18.66 -95.64 46.50
N PHE A 704 -17.54 -96.08 45.92
CA PHE A 704 -17.47 -97.25 45.07
C PHE A 704 -16.57 -98.32 45.68
N VAL A 705 -16.94 -99.58 45.48
CA VAL A 705 -16.10 -100.75 45.77
C VAL A 705 -16.13 -101.62 44.52
N ASP A 706 -14.97 -101.85 43.91
CA ASP A 706 -14.81 -102.55 42.63
C ASP A 706 -15.77 -102.02 41.56
N GLY A 707 -15.87 -100.69 41.48
CA GLY A 707 -16.73 -99.95 40.58
C GLY A 707 -18.21 -99.96 40.96
N VAL A 708 -18.64 -100.74 41.95
CA VAL A 708 -20.04 -100.83 42.39
C VAL A 708 -20.35 -99.72 43.38
N ARG A 709 -21.36 -98.90 43.10
CA ARG A 709 -21.84 -97.84 43.98
C ARG A 709 -22.47 -98.43 45.23
N GLN A 710 -21.96 -98.03 46.38
CA GLN A 710 -22.48 -98.45 47.68
C GLN A 710 -23.49 -97.42 48.20
N ASN A 711 -24.70 -97.87 48.51
CA ASN A 711 -25.73 -97.06 49.14
C ASN A 711 -25.67 -97.22 50.67
N GLU A 712 -26.26 -96.28 51.41
CA GLU A 712 -26.52 -96.35 52.86
C GLU A 712 -25.34 -96.81 53.73
N GLY A 713 -24.64 -95.83 54.31
CA GLY A 713 -23.75 -96.13 55.43
C GLY A 713 -22.58 -95.19 55.59
N TRP A 714 -21.88 -95.42 56.69
CA TRP A 714 -20.67 -94.71 57.06
C TRP A 714 -19.49 -95.13 56.19
N ARG A 715 -18.68 -94.15 55.78
CA ARG A 715 -17.47 -94.32 54.97
C ARG A 715 -16.34 -93.48 55.54
N GLU A 716 -15.10 -93.90 55.33
CA GLU A 716 -13.92 -93.14 55.74
C GLU A 716 -12.99 -92.95 54.55
N ALA A 717 -12.56 -91.71 54.34
CA ALA A 717 -11.57 -91.34 53.34
C ALA A 717 -10.90 -90.03 53.72
N TRP A 718 -9.68 -89.81 53.26
CA TRP A 718 -8.91 -88.58 53.54
C TRP A 718 -8.82 -88.21 55.04
N GLY A 719 -8.93 -89.19 55.94
CA GLY A 719 -8.92 -88.98 57.40
C GLY A 719 -10.24 -88.48 57.99
N TYR A 720 -11.30 -88.38 57.19
CA TYR A 720 -12.62 -87.90 57.63
C TYR A 720 -13.70 -88.97 57.45
N LYS A 721 -14.80 -88.78 58.19
CA LYS A 721 -15.95 -89.67 58.19
C LYS A 721 -17.11 -89.07 57.40
N TYR A 722 -17.70 -89.85 56.51
CA TYR A 722 -18.77 -89.47 55.59
C TYR A 722 -19.96 -90.41 55.76
N TYR A 723 -21.14 -89.99 55.32
CA TYR A 723 -22.31 -90.86 55.21
C TYR A 723 -22.91 -90.77 53.81
N THR A 724 -23.14 -91.92 53.17
CA THR A 724 -23.86 -92.02 51.90
C THR A 724 -25.32 -92.40 52.14
N ASP A 725 -26.27 -91.71 51.50
CA ASP A 725 -27.71 -91.98 51.62
C ASP A 725 -28.17 -93.23 50.84
N GLN A 726 -29.49 -93.47 50.80
CA GLN A 726 -30.13 -94.59 50.10
C GLN A 726 -29.82 -94.67 48.60
N ASN A 727 -29.34 -93.58 48.00
CA ASN A 727 -28.95 -93.50 46.60
C ASN A 727 -27.42 -93.49 46.41
N GLY A 728 -26.65 -93.66 47.50
CA GLY A 728 -25.19 -93.64 47.51
C GLY A 728 -24.57 -92.24 47.52
N ARG A 729 -25.39 -91.18 47.68
CA ARG A 729 -24.94 -89.79 47.66
C ARG A 729 -24.39 -89.42 49.02
N ALA A 730 -23.19 -88.85 49.07
CA ALA A 730 -22.68 -88.22 50.27
C ALA A 730 -23.61 -87.07 50.69
N VAL A 731 -24.01 -87.07 51.95
CA VAL A 731 -24.97 -86.12 52.50
C VAL A 731 -24.28 -84.84 52.98
N GLN A 732 -25.06 -83.76 53.08
CA GLN A 732 -24.66 -82.47 53.65
C GLN A 732 -25.69 -82.00 54.66
N GLY A 733 -25.32 -80.99 55.43
CA GLY A 733 -26.18 -80.40 56.43
C GLY A 733 -26.46 -81.33 57.59
N TRP A 734 -27.55 -81.03 58.30
CA TRP A 734 -28.02 -81.84 59.42
C TRP A 734 -28.74 -83.09 58.91
N GLN A 735 -28.32 -84.26 59.36
CA GLN A 735 -28.88 -85.56 59.01
C GLN A 735 -29.16 -86.37 60.26
N THR A 736 -30.26 -87.12 60.26
CA THR A 736 -30.60 -88.06 61.33
C THR A 736 -30.30 -89.48 60.84
N ILE A 737 -29.36 -90.16 61.49
CA ILE A 737 -28.90 -91.51 61.13
C ILE A 737 -29.03 -92.37 62.41
N ASP A 738 -29.75 -93.48 62.32
CA ASP A 738 -30.01 -94.40 63.45
C ASP A 738 -30.50 -93.70 64.73
N GLY A 739 -31.35 -92.68 64.57
CA GLY A 739 -31.93 -91.91 65.68
C GLY A 739 -31.02 -90.84 66.29
N GLN A 740 -29.78 -90.67 65.81
CA GLN A 740 -28.86 -89.61 66.23
C GLN A 740 -28.67 -88.54 65.14
N ARG A 741 -28.47 -87.27 65.55
CA ARG A 741 -28.31 -86.13 64.63
C ARG A 741 -26.82 -85.81 64.41
N TYR A 742 -26.40 -85.73 63.15
CA TYR A 742 -25.04 -85.45 62.70
C TYR A 742 -25.02 -84.29 61.70
N PHE A 743 -23.92 -83.52 61.63
CA PHE A 743 -23.77 -82.42 60.68
C PHE A 743 -22.59 -82.67 59.73
N PHE A 744 -22.83 -82.62 58.42
CA PHE A 744 -21.84 -82.96 57.38
C PHE A 744 -21.34 -81.75 56.56
N GLY A 745 -21.47 -80.53 57.09
CA GLY A 745 -21.11 -79.30 56.36
C GLY A 745 -22.08 -78.92 55.24
N ASN A 746 -22.04 -77.67 54.77
CA ASN A 746 -22.89 -77.13 53.69
C ASN A 746 -22.08 -76.42 52.56
N ASP A 747 -20.77 -76.59 52.57
CA ASP A 747 -19.77 -75.85 51.78
C ASP A 747 -19.12 -76.69 50.68
N GLY A 748 -19.71 -77.85 50.34
CA GLY A 748 -19.13 -78.76 49.35
C GLY A 748 -18.13 -79.77 49.92
N THR A 749 -18.01 -79.91 51.24
CA THR A 749 -16.99 -80.78 51.88
C THR A 749 -17.50 -82.15 52.35
N TYR A 750 -18.79 -82.30 52.70
CA TYR A 750 -19.53 -83.56 52.93
C TYR A 750 -19.10 -84.47 54.11
N TYR A 751 -18.12 -84.07 54.93
CA TYR A 751 -17.67 -84.87 56.07
C TYR A 751 -18.29 -84.43 57.40
N LEU A 752 -18.40 -85.37 58.35
CA LEU A 752 -18.92 -85.18 59.70
C LEU A 752 -18.10 -84.14 60.49
N ARG A 753 -18.78 -83.13 61.05
CA ARG A 753 -18.20 -82.11 61.95
C ARG A 753 -18.42 -82.40 63.42
#